data_AF-A0A1R2BCG6-F1
#
_entry.id   AF-A0A1R2BCG6-F1
#
_cell.length_a   1.000
_cell.length_b   1.000
_cell.length_c   1.000
_cell.angle_alpha   90.00
_cell.angle_beta   90.00
_cell.angle_gamma   90.00
#
_symmetry.space_group_name_H-M   'P 1'
#
loop_
_entity.id
_entity.type
_entity.pdbx_description
1 polymer ?
#
loop_
_entity_poly.entity_id
_entity_poly.type
_entity_poly.pdbx_seq_one_letter_code
_entity_poly.pdbx_strand_id
1 'polypeptide(L)'
;MNHHSRQKFKNYSLDISSIPRRQYESPYYKQGSTKQPKPQVLYKSYNSSVSPSTKVFACHRPNSKSLSTSSSDFFSVLVSHMRRLDENFSLDLVEETPLTQALNCLIQAIDIIEQERGQGNANITEESDNYNENDKKTSKLEALLKAKEDKLIIAEAALAREKKALAREKENVKKMKEYYKKQEYEIQMQKAEIEIRERENDEKICCIKQRLEIENKEVEDKKREVEKDTIEVAAMKKKLEEFSSSLMEEREELEIERSKLFEKTLEIDKEIWKIESEKIILEEKQAMNNHLKAKIDEEMIQIETDRAELLKSKINLQSDVIKHTELLTNLESERISLSELQESLATEKFILSEEKSKLNQKEERISNILSQLDEEKHKILLDQPLSIIKNPFIQSNSLLSNSSDAKDPTFFLTKIESPKDKFISIEMLEELQNQMFSYSQEVENREKALENRSQTLSKKEKDLENKLIEVQALESSLLKAKNNLEEVSFSTIPKLETESQNIQYILADLQAKKSEIDLGYSQLQERILEFEKSKNDSFKSPDVNKLMQKIDKKNKKLQQREESLAQFEAQLQQEKDENLAHALFLQRAQKDFELEYTQKQAEIQLATKKLERLQAKLDDIISLINTKENQLLNLKSHLIQEKSKLPSLDYNNIKNSAN
;
A
#
# COMPACT_ATOMS: atom_id res chain seq x y z
N MET A 1 37.40 21.75 11.21
CA MET A 1 38.41 21.50 10.15
C MET A 1 38.40 20.02 9.80
N ASN A 2 38.60 19.71 8.51
CA ASN A 2 38.58 18.40 7.81
C ASN A 2 37.17 17.92 7.41
N HIS A 3 36.71 18.31 6.21
CA HIS A 3 36.93 17.72 4.87
C HIS A 3 35.99 16.53 4.62
N HIS A 4 34.81 16.78 4.02
CA HIS A 4 34.53 16.61 2.59
C HIS A 4 34.71 15.18 2.07
N SER A 5 33.59 14.45 1.95
CA SER A 5 33.45 13.42 0.91
C SER A 5 32.06 13.51 0.30
N ARG A 6 32.01 14.13 -0.88
CA ARG A 6 30.87 14.13 -1.80
C ARG A 6 30.77 12.75 -2.43
N GLN A 7 29.74 11.98 -2.08
CA GLN A 7 29.30 10.87 -2.92
C GLN A 7 28.18 11.31 -3.86
N LYS A 8 28.41 11.03 -5.14
CA LYS A 8 27.63 11.42 -6.29
C LYS A 8 26.33 10.60 -6.33
N PHE A 9 25.18 11.25 -6.20
CA PHE A 9 23.90 10.67 -6.61
C PHE A 9 23.87 10.60 -8.14
N LYS A 10 23.79 9.39 -8.68
CA LYS A 10 23.44 9.15 -10.08
C LYS A 10 21.94 9.27 -10.22
N ASN A 11 21.51 10.24 -11.02
CA ASN A 11 20.13 10.41 -11.46
C ASN A 11 19.71 9.20 -12.32
N TYR A 12 18.75 8.42 -11.82
CA TYR A 12 17.90 7.59 -12.68
C TYR A 12 16.60 8.37 -12.88
N SER A 13 16.48 9.00 -14.04
CA SER A 13 15.21 9.45 -14.60
C SER A 13 14.53 8.19 -15.16
N LEU A 14 13.43 7.79 -14.52
CA LEU A 14 12.49 6.82 -15.07
C LEU A 14 11.26 7.61 -15.49
N ASP A 15 11.14 7.78 -16.81
CA ASP A 15 9.93 8.24 -17.49
C ASP A 15 8.79 7.27 -17.18
N ILE A 16 7.83 7.71 -16.35
CA ILE A 16 6.55 7.03 -16.13
C ILE A 16 5.49 7.84 -16.86
N SER A 17 5.54 7.83 -18.19
CA SER A 17 4.47 8.36 -19.03
C SER A 17 4.25 7.45 -20.22
N SER A 18 3.53 6.35 -20.00
CA SER A 18 2.67 5.64 -20.97
C SER A 18 2.41 4.19 -20.54
N ILE A 19 1.48 3.99 -19.61
CA ILE A 19 0.83 2.68 -19.44
C ILE A 19 -0.64 2.86 -19.83
N PRO A 20 -1.10 2.24 -20.93
CA PRO A 20 -2.52 2.24 -21.28
C PRO A 20 -3.29 1.41 -20.25
N ARG A 21 -4.41 1.96 -19.76
CA ARG A 21 -5.45 1.21 -19.04
C ARG A 21 -5.93 0.06 -19.92
N ARG A 22 -5.38 -1.14 -19.73
CA ARG A 22 -6.03 -2.38 -20.15
C ARG A 22 -7.02 -2.78 -19.08
N GLN A 23 -8.30 -2.70 -19.43
CA GLN A 23 -9.38 -3.37 -18.75
C GLN A 23 -9.07 -4.88 -18.78
N TYR A 24 -8.73 -5.46 -17.64
CA TYR A 24 -8.83 -6.89 -17.44
C TYR A 24 -10.27 -7.19 -17.01
N GLU A 25 -11.11 -7.50 -18.00
CA GLU A 25 -12.25 -8.36 -17.76
C GLU A 25 -11.70 -9.73 -17.34
N SER A 26 -12.05 -10.16 -16.14
CA SER A 26 -11.80 -11.51 -15.65
C SER A 26 -12.96 -12.41 -16.08
N PRO A 27 -12.75 -13.47 -16.89
CA PRO A 27 -13.81 -14.37 -17.28
C PRO A 27 -13.63 -15.76 -16.63
N TYR A 28 -13.37 -15.86 -15.32
CA TYR A 28 -13.44 -17.16 -14.64
C TYR A 28 -13.83 -17.03 -13.17
N TYR A 29 -15.13 -17.07 -12.89
CA TYR A 29 -15.72 -17.88 -11.81
C TYR A 29 -17.16 -18.23 -12.21
N LYS A 30 -17.34 -19.40 -12.82
CA LYS A 30 -18.66 -20.04 -12.93
C LYS A 30 -19.15 -20.35 -11.52
N GLN A 31 -20.28 -19.76 -11.15
CA GLN A 31 -21.11 -20.19 -10.03
C GLN A 31 -21.53 -21.65 -10.25
N GLY A 32 -20.86 -22.58 -9.57
CA GLY A 32 -21.37 -23.91 -9.32
C GLY A 32 -22.31 -23.85 -8.12
N SER A 33 -23.62 -23.84 -8.38
CA SER A 33 -24.66 -23.97 -7.36
C SER A 33 -24.67 -25.40 -6.78
N THR A 34 -23.91 -25.68 -5.75
CA THR A 34 -24.17 -26.85 -4.89
C THR A 34 -25.26 -26.49 -3.90
N LYS A 35 -26.48 -26.89 -4.24
CA LYS A 35 -27.66 -26.87 -3.38
C LYS A 35 -27.35 -27.65 -2.10
N GLN A 36 -27.17 -26.95 -0.99
CA GLN A 36 -27.32 -27.51 0.35
C GLN A 36 -28.84 -27.68 0.60
N PRO A 37 -29.36 -28.89 0.89
CA PRO A 37 -30.70 -29.00 1.41
C PRO A 37 -30.68 -28.77 2.93
N LYS A 38 -31.52 -27.83 3.36
CA LYS A 38 -31.94 -27.62 4.75
C LYS A 38 -32.47 -28.92 5.38
N PRO A 39 -32.25 -29.19 6.67
CA PRO A 39 -32.99 -30.22 7.37
C PRO A 39 -34.39 -29.67 7.69
N GLN A 40 -35.40 -30.08 6.93
CA GLN A 40 -36.80 -29.92 7.33
C GLN A 40 -37.30 -31.19 8.00
N VAL A 41 -37.70 -30.99 9.25
CA VAL A 41 -38.60 -31.81 10.04
C VAL A 41 -39.84 -32.17 9.22
N LEU A 42 -40.10 -33.47 9.07
CA LEU A 42 -41.44 -33.97 8.74
C LEU A 42 -41.65 -35.37 9.32
N TYR A 43 -42.49 -35.39 10.33
CA TYR A 43 -43.22 -36.52 10.88
C TYR A 43 -44.00 -37.27 9.79
N LYS A 44 -43.92 -38.61 9.78
CA LYS A 44 -45.08 -39.53 9.80
C LYS A 44 -44.65 -41.01 9.75
N SER A 45 -44.71 -41.64 10.91
CA SER A 45 -45.46 -42.87 11.21
C SER A 45 -45.78 -43.84 10.06
N TYR A 46 -45.23 -45.06 10.13
CA TYR A 46 -46.00 -46.31 10.04
C TYR A 46 -45.35 -47.42 10.90
N ASN A 47 -46.14 -47.86 11.86
CA ASN A 47 -46.14 -49.11 12.64
C ASN A 47 -45.19 -50.24 12.22
N SER A 48 -44.37 -50.72 13.17
CA SER A 48 -44.32 -52.17 13.47
C SER A 48 -43.75 -52.43 14.88
N SER A 49 -44.65 -52.95 15.72
CA SER A 49 -44.47 -53.86 16.85
C SER A 49 -43.04 -54.26 17.29
N VAL A 50 -42.73 -53.86 18.52
CA VAL A 50 -42.16 -54.65 19.63
C VAL A 50 -41.86 -56.13 19.32
N SER A 51 -40.59 -56.52 19.43
CA SER A 51 -40.19 -57.77 20.10
C SER A 51 -38.71 -57.76 20.52
N PRO A 52 -38.35 -58.43 21.63
CA PRO A 52 -37.04 -58.37 22.25
C PRO A 52 -36.12 -59.47 21.70
N SER A 53 -34.83 -59.18 21.50
CA SER A 53 -33.84 -60.24 21.28
C SER A 53 -32.43 -59.78 21.69
N THR A 54 -32.14 -59.97 22.98
CA THR A 54 -30.79 -60.02 23.53
C THR A 54 -30.68 -61.37 24.22
N LYS A 55 -30.13 -62.38 23.51
CA LYS A 55 -29.57 -63.65 24.07
C LYS A 55 -29.20 -64.62 22.92
N VAL A 56 -27.98 -64.51 22.40
CA VAL A 56 -27.20 -65.57 21.73
C VAL A 56 -25.74 -65.09 21.86
N PHE A 57 -24.84 -65.66 22.65
CA PHE A 57 -24.29 -67.02 22.62
C PHE A 57 -23.95 -67.47 24.04
N ALA A 58 -24.53 -68.59 24.48
CA ALA A 58 -24.04 -69.39 25.59
C ALA A 58 -23.51 -70.71 25.02
N CYS A 59 -22.42 -71.17 25.59
CA CYS A 59 -21.61 -72.31 25.18
C CYS A 59 -22.43 -73.58 24.94
N HIS A 60 -22.19 -74.20 23.78
CA HIS A 60 -22.52 -75.60 23.53
C HIS A 60 -21.62 -76.51 24.39
N ARG A 61 -22.17 -77.02 25.50
CA ARG A 61 -21.74 -78.32 26.05
C ARG A 61 -22.31 -79.45 25.18
N PRO A 62 -21.56 -80.53 24.92
CA PRO A 62 -22.13 -81.71 24.30
C PRO A 62 -22.99 -82.44 25.33
N ASN A 63 -24.31 -82.32 25.19
CA ASN A 63 -25.26 -83.16 25.90
C ASN A 63 -25.17 -84.59 25.35
N SER A 64 -24.72 -85.50 26.22
CA SER A 64 -24.95 -86.93 26.10
C SER A 64 -26.43 -87.18 25.79
N LYS A 65 -26.70 -87.87 24.68
CA LYS A 65 -27.99 -88.50 24.42
C LYS A 65 -28.33 -89.38 25.62
N SER A 66 -29.25 -88.92 26.47
CA SER A 66 -29.93 -89.77 27.41
C SER A 66 -30.71 -90.80 26.59
N LEU A 67 -30.36 -92.07 26.80
CA LEU A 67 -31.27 -93.17 26.55
C LEU A 67 -32.44 -92.96 27.54
N SER A 68 -33.50 -92.28 27.11
CA SER A 68 -34.79 -92.37 27.78
C SER A 68 -35.41 -93.72 27.41
N THR A 69 -34.88 -94.80 27.97
CA THR A 69 -35.69 -96.00 28.16
C THR A 69 -36.81 -95.59 29.10
N SER A 70 -38.03 -95.56 28.57
CA SER A 70 -39.25 -95.33 29.35
C SER A 70 -39.18 -96.15 30.63
N SER A 71 -39.29 -95.52 31.79
CA SER A 71 -39.43 -96.24 33.06
C SER A 71 -40.63 -97.20 33.02
N SER A 72 -41.60 -97.01 32.10
CA SER A 72 -42.72 -97.94 31.89
C SER A 72 -42.32 -99.29 31.27
N ASP A 73 -41.21 -99.38 30.53
CA ASP A 73 -40.74 -100.66 29.98
C ASP A 73 -40.08 -101.53 31.05
N PHE A 74 -39.44 -100.91 32.05
CA PHE A 74 -38.89 -101.64 33.18
C PHE A 74 -40.00 -102.22 34.08
N PHE A 75 -41.02 -101.43 34.41
CA PHE A 75 -42.11 -101.89 35.28
C PHE A 75 -43.02 -102.92 34.60
N SER A 76 -43.25 -102.82 33.28
CA SER A 76 -44.03 -103.83 32.55
C SER A 76 -43.31 -105.19 32.48
N VAL A 77 -41.99 -105.18 32.28
CA VAL A 77 -41.15 -106.39 32.31
C VAL A 77 -41.06 -106.97 33.73
N LEU A 78 -40.95 -106.12 34.76
CA LEU A 78 -40.94 -106.56 36.16
C LEU A 78 -42.28 -107.20 36.56
N VAL A 79 -43.42 -106.55 36.26
CA VAL A 79 -44.76 -107.11 36.52
C VAL A 79 -44.97 -108.40 35.72
N SER A 80 -44.50 -108.47 34.47
CA SER A 80 -44.52 -109.70 33.67
C SER A 80 -43.70 -110.83 34.27
N HIS A 81 -42.56 -110.54 34.90
CA HIS A 81 -41.72 -111.56 35.54
C HIS A 81 -42.26 -111.97 36.91
N MET A 82 -42.84 -111.05 37.67
CA MET A 82 -43.46 -111.35 38.97
C MET A 82 -44.76 -112.15 38.82
N ARG A 83 -45.57 -111.87 37.76
CA ARG A 83 -46.74 -112.70 37.44
C ARG A 83 -46.43 -114.15 37.04
N ARG A 84 -45.18 -114.44 36.66
CA ARG A 84 -44.74 -115.83 36.42
C ARG A 84 -44.47 -116.60 37.71
N LEU A 85 -44.28 -115.91 38.83
CA LEU A 85 -44.05 -116.50 40.14
C LEU A 85 -45.35 -116.55 40.97
N ASP A 86 -46.20 -115.52 40.86
CA ASP A 86 -47.55 -115.49 41.44
C ASP A 86 -48.55 -114.88 40.44
N GLU A 87 -49.50 -115.69 39.99
CA GLU A 87 -50.45 -115.33 38.92
C GLU A 87 -51.42 -114.19 39.34
N ASN A 88 -51.59 -113.97 40.65
CA ASN A 88 -52.47 -112.93 41.20
C ASN A 88 -51.77 -111.59 41.45
N PHE A 89 -50.49 -111.44 41.05
CA PHE A 89 -49.70 -110.25 41.35
C PHE A 89 -50.22 -108.99 40.62
N SER A 90 -50.62 -107.97 41.40
CA SER A 90 -50.96 -106.62 40.96
C SER A 90 -50.12 -105.56 41.68
N LEU A 91 -49.63 -104.57 40.93
CA LEU A 91 -48.83 -103.48 41.47
C LEU A 91 -49.74 -102.27 41.75
N ASP A 92 -50.19 -102.11 42.99
CA ASP A 92 -50.98 -100.94 43.41
C ASP A 92 -50.05 -99.77 43.76
N LEU A 93 -50.11 -98.71 42.96
CA LEU A 93 -49.33 -97.49 43.15
C LEU A 93 -49.94 -96.63 44.27
N VAL A 94 -49.66 -96.98 45.53
CA VAL A 94 -49.98 -96.14 46.69
C VAL A 94 -48.73 -95.94 47.57
N GLU A 95 -48.44 -94.64 47.79
CA GLU A 95 -47.54 -93.94 48.74
C GLU A 95 -46.09 -94.39 49.01
N GLU A 96 -45.62 -95.56 48.56
CA GLU A 96 -44.20 -95.93 48.66
C GLU A 96 -43.44 -95.75 47.33
N THR A 97 -42.17 -95.36 47.40
CA THR A 97 -41.36 -95.19 46.19
C THR A 97 -41.17 -96.53 45.46
N PRO A 98 -41.29 -96.60 44.12
CA PRO A 98 -41.26 -97.86 43.36
C PRO A 98 -40.02 -98.73 43.59
N LEU A 99 -38.91 -98.09 43.96
CA LEU A 99 -37.65 -98.76 44.31
C LEU A 99 -37.78 -99.57 45.61
N THR A 100 -38.51 -99.03 46.60
CA THR A 100 -38.72 -99.63 47.92
C THR A 100 -39.65 -100.85 47.83
N GLN A 101 -40.70 -100.75 47.01
CA GLN A 101 -41.60 -101.88 46.74
C GLN A 101 -40.91 -103.01 45.95
N ALA A 102 -40.08 -102.66 44.95
CA ALA A 102 -39.28 -103.66 44.23
C ALA A 102 -38.27 -104.36 45.15
N LEU A 103 -37.68 -103.63 46.10
CA LEU A 103 -36.80 -104.18 47.13
C LEU A 103 -37.55 -105.12 48.08
N ASN A 104 -38.73 -104.74 48.55
CA ASN A 104 -39.56 -105.58 49.42
C ASN A 104 -40.07 -106.85 48.71
N CYS A 105 -40.38 -106.78 47.41
CA CYS A 105 -40.74 -107.96 46.60
C CYS A 105 -39.55 -108.90 46.38
N LEU A 106 -38.34 -108.36 46.14
CA LEU A 106 -37.12 -109.16 46.05
C LEU A 106 -36.79 -109.83 47.40
N ILE A 107 -37.01 -109.13 48.52
CA ILE A 107 -36.85 -109.70 49.86
C ILE A 107 -37.83 -110.85 50.09
N GLN A 108 -39.13 -110.67 49.78
CA GLN A 108 -40.11 -111.76 49.89
C GLN A 108 -39.81 -112.95 48.96
N ALA A 109 -39.35 -112.70 47.73
CA ALA A 109 -38.96 -113.77 46.81
C ALA A 109 -37.70 -114.51 47.29
N ILE A 110 -36.75 -113.81 47.91
CA ILE A 110 -35.57 -114.41 48.54
C ILE A 110 -36.00 -115.23 49.77
N ASP A 111 -36.93 -114.74 50.59
CA ASP A 111 -37.46 -115.47 51.75
C ASP A 111 -38.22 -116.75 51.35
N ILE A 112 -38.97 -116.72 50.23
CA ILE A 112 -39.62 -117.91 49.66
C ILE A 112 -38.58 -118.91 49.14
N ILE A 113 -37.55 -118.44 48.42
CA ILE A 113 -36.47 -119.30 47.92
C ILE A 113 -35.62 -119.87 49.08
N GLU A 114 -35.44 -119.13 50.17
CA GLU A 114 -34.76 -119.62 51.38
C GLU A 114 -35.64 -120.62 52.17
N GLN A 115 -36.97 -120.44 52.21
CA GLN A 115 -37.89 -121.44 52.75
C GLN A 115 -37.96 -122.72 51.90
N GLU A 116 -37.90 -122.61 50.57
CA GLU A 116 -37.86 -123.76 49.66
C GLU A 116 -36.49 -124.47 49.62
N ARG A 117 -35.38 -123.74 49.86
CA ARG A 117 -34.04 -124.34 50.08
C ARG A 117 -33.87 -125.01 51.44
N GLY A 118 -34.79 -124.79 52.38
CA GLY A 118 -34.87 -125.50 53.67
C GLY A 118 -35.51 -126.89 53.60
N GLN A 119 -36.15 -127.26 52.49
CA GLN A 119 -36.84 -128.55 52.30
C GLN A 119 -36.48 -129.18 50.95
N GLY A 120 -35.27 -129.73 50.82
CA GLY A 120 -34.89 -130.40 49.58
C GLY A 120 -33.45 -130.89 49.51
N ASN A 121 -32.96 -131.57 50.55
CA ASN A 121 -31.70 -132.31 50.48
C ASN A 121 -31.94 -133.80 50.75
N ALA A 122 -31.82 -134.55 49.65
CA ALA A 122 -31.11 -135.82 49.54
C ALA A 122 -31.37 -136.91 50.60
N ASN A 123 -32.27 -137.85 50.25
CA ASN A 123 -32.08 -139.26 50.57
C ASN A 123 -32.13 -140.05 49.25
N ILE A 124 -30.98 -140.17 48.59
CA ILE A 124 -30.71 -141.23 47.61
C ILE A 124 -29.90 -142.27 48.40
N THR A 125 -30.57 -143.34 48.79
CA THR A 125 -29.97 -144.51 49.45
C THR A 125 -29.97 -145.65 48.44
N GLU A 126 -28.76 -145.97 48.00
CA GLU A 126 -28.22 -147.30 47.66
C GLU A 126 -29.19 -148.36 47.11
N GLU A 127 -29.02 -148.65 45.81
CA GLU A 127 -29.35 -149.94 45.22
C GLU A 127 -28.44 -151.04 45.81
N SER A 128 -29.05 -152.08 46.39
CA SER A 128 -28.38 -153.35 46.66
C SER A 128 -29.11 -154.48 45.94
N ASP A 129 -28.34 -155.18 45.12
CA ASP A 129 -28.69 -156.37 44.34
C ASP A 129 -29.45 -157.44 45.13
N ASN A 130 -30.45 -158.07 44.50
CA ASN A 130 -30.61 -159.52 44.63
C ASN A 130 -31.30 -160.16 43.41
N TYR A 131 -30.91 -161.41 43.21
CA TYR A 131 -30.81 -162.19 41.98
C TYR A 131 -32.09 -162.79 41.37
N ASN A 132 -31.88 -163.31 40.15
CA ASN A 132 -32.63 -164.32 39.37
C ASN A 132 -33.74 -163.76 38.45
N GLU A 133 -33.84 -164.08 37.17
CA GLU A 133 -33.37 -165.26 36.42
C GLU A 133 -33.37 -164.96 34.89
N ASN A 134 -32.56 -165.71 34.14
CA ASN A 134 -32.75 -166.12 32.74
C ASN A 134 -32.46 -165.15 31.56
N ASP A 135 -31.28 -165.38 30.99
CA ASP A 135 -30.99 -165.63 29.57
C ASP A 135 -31.26 -164.58 28.45
N LYS A 136 -30.17 -164.21 27.76
CA LYS A 136 -30.06 -163.63 26.38
C LYS A 136 -30.09 -162.09 26.18
N LYS A 137 -29.50 -161.26 27.05
CA LYS A 137 -29.37 -159.78 26.83
C LYS A 137 -27.98 -159.14 27.00
N THR A 138 -26.89 -159.90 27.06
CA THR A 138 -25.53 -159.35 27.29
C THR A 138 -24.95 -158.52 26.13
N SER A 139 -25.34 -158.78 24.88
CA SER A 139 -24.77 -158.05 23.72
C SER A 139 -25.36 -156.64 23.50
N LYS A 140 -26.57 -156.35 24.01
CA LYS A 140 -27.17 -155.00 23.90
C LYS A 140 -26.64 -154.02 24.95
N LEU A 141 -26.18 -154.51 26.09
CA LEU A 141 -25.68 -153.65 27.18
C LEU A 141 -24.29 -153.08 26.86
N GLU A 142 -23.41 -153.91 26.28
CA GLU A 142 -22.05 -153.52 25.92
C GLU A 142 -22.00 -152.48 24.79
N ALA A 143 -22.87 -152.64 23.77
CA ALA A 143 -23.04 -151.64 22.72
C ALA A 143 -23.60 -150.29 23.25
N LEU A 144 -24.46 -150.35 24.26
CA LEU A 144 -25.06 -149.15 24.88
C LEU A 144 -24.06 -148.43 25.78
N LEU A 145 -23.21 -149.16 26.51
CA LEU A 145 -22.10 -148.62 27.30
C LEU A 145 -21.08 -147.91 26.40
N LYS A 146 -20.63 -148.56 25.32
CA LYS A 146 -19.68 -147.96 24.38
C LYS A 146 -20.23 -146.69 23.70
N ALA A 147 -21.50 -146.69 23.33
CA ALA A 147 -22.16 -145.50 22.77
C ALA A 147 -22.31 -144.36 23.80
N LYS A 148 -22.36 -144.66 25.11
CA LYS A 148 -22.36 -143.66 26.19
C LYS A 148 -20.96 -143.11 26.44
N GLU A 149 -19.93 -143.96 26.40
CA GLU A 149 -18.52 -143.55 26.47
C GLU A 149 -18.12 -142.64 25.31
N ASP A 150 -18.46 -143.01 24.07
CA ASP A 150 -18.17 -142.17 22.89
C ASP A 150 -18.89 -140.81 22.98
N LYS A 151 -20.13 -140.79 23.50
CA LYS A 151 -20.86 -139.53 23.77
C LYS A 151 -20.20 -138.69 24.86
N LEU A 152 -19.67 -139.33 25.90
CA LEU A 152 -18.94 -138.66 26.98
C LEU A 152 -17.67 -138.02 26.42
N ILE A 153 -16.89 -138.75 25.62
CA ILE A 153 -15.66 -138.24 24.99
C ILE A 153 -15.98 -137.05 24.07
N ILE A 154 -17.05 -137.12 23.28
CA ILE A 154 -17.51 -136.01 22.42
C ILE A 154 -17.93 -134.80 23.27
N ALA A 155 -18.64 -135.02 24.38
CA ALA A 155 -19.07 -133.95 25.29
C ALA A 155 -17.88 -133.31 26.01
N GLU A 156 -16.89 -134.09 26.46
CA GLU A 156 -15.65 -133.60 27.05
C GLU A 156 -14.84 -132.78 26.05
N ALA A 157 -14.73 -133.24 24.80
CA ALA A 157 -14.09 -132.48 23.73
C ALA A 157 -14.83 -131.18 23.41
N ALA A 158 -16.17 -131.18 23.42
CA ALA A 158 -16.99 -129.98 23.26
C ALA A 158 -16.79 -128.99 24.41
N LEU A 159 -16.81 -129.48 25.66
CA LEU A 159 -16.55 -128.68 26.87
C LEU A 159 -15.14 -128.10 26.87
N ALA A 160 -14.13 -128.85 26.42
CA ALA A 160 -12.76 -128.36 26.26
C ALA A 160 -12.65 -127.25 25.21
N ARG A 161 -13.37 -127.37 24.08
CA ARG A 161 -13.45 -126.30 23.06
C ARG A 161 -14.14 -125.06 23.61
N GLU A 162 -15.23 -125.23 24.34
CA GLU A 162 -15.97 -124.13 24.98
C GLU A 162 -15.14 -123.42 26.04
N LYS A 163 -14.43 -124.16 26.91
CA LYS A 163 -13.47 -123.59 27.86
C LYS A 163 -12.39 -122.77 27.15
N LYS A 164 -11.90 -123.26 26.00
CA LYS A 164 -10.90 -122.55 25.19
C LYS A 164 -11.48 -121.30 24.52
N ALA A 165 -12.73 -121.35 24.05
CA ALA A 165 -13.44 -120.19 23.50
C ALA A 165 -13.69 -119.13 24.59
N LEU A 166 -14.15 -119.54 25.77
CA LEU A 166 -14.37 -118.68 26.92
C LEU A 166 -13.07 -118.06 27.46
N ALA A 167 -11.95 -118.79 27.42
CA ALA A 167 -10.63 -118.23 27.74
C ALA A 167 -10.21 -117.13 26.75
N ARG A 168 -10.41 -117.33 25.44
CA ARG A 168 -10.15 -116.30 24.42
C ARG A 168 -11.06 -115.09 24.58
N GLU A 169 -12.34 -115.31 24.89
CA GLU A 169 -13.30 -114.23 25.14
C GLU A 169 -12.91 -113.42 26.38
N LYS A 170 -12.53 -114.09 27.49
CA LYS A 170 -11.99 -113.42 28.68
C LYS A 170 -10.76 -112.56 28.36
N GLU A 171 -9.86 -113.07 27.51
CA GLU A 171 -8.68 -112.31 27.08
C GLU A 171 -9.09 -111.09 26.21
N ASN A 172 -10.04 -111.24 25.29
CA ASN A 172 -10.57 -110.14 24.48
C ASN A 172 -11.26 -109.08 25.35
N VAL A 173 -12.07 -109.49 26.31
CA VAL A 173 -12.72 -108.58 27.28
C VAL A 173 -11.66 -107.84 28.10
N LYS A 174 -10.58 -108.52 28.51
CA LYS A 174 -9.46 -107.87 29.22
C LYS A 174 -8.77 -106.81 28.34
N LYS A 175 -8.46 -107.13 27.08
CA LYS A 175 -7.88 -106.18 26.12
C LYS A 175 -8.80 -104.99 25.86
N MET A 176 -10.11 -105.21 25.70
CA MET A 176 -11.09 -104.14 25.54
C MET A 176 -11.20 -103.26 26.78
N LYS A 177 -11.17 -103.84 27.99
CA LYS A 177 -11.14 -103.07 29.25
C LYS A 177 -9.89 -102.19 29.35
N GLU A 178 -8.72 -102.74 29.03
CA GLU A 178 -7.47 -101.97 29.00
C GLU A 178 -7.51 -100.85 27.95
N TYR A 179 -8.08 -101.11 26.77
CA TYR A 179 -8.29 -100.11 25.72
C TYR A 179 -9.23 -98.97 26.18
N TYR A 180 -10.40 -99.29 26.75
CA TYR A 180 -11.32 -98.28 27.27
C TYR A 180 -10.72 -97.47 28.42
N LYS A 181 -9.96 -98.12 29.30
CA LYS A 181 -9.24 -97.43 30.38
C LYS A 181 -8.21 -96.43 29.82
N LYS A 182 -7.51 -96.79 28.74
CA LYS A 182 -6.59 -95.89 28.04
C LYS A 182 -7.32 -94.70 27.40
N GLN A 183 -8.43 -94.95 26.72
CA GLN A 183 -9.25 -93.88 26.14
C GLN A 183 -9.84 -92.95 27.19
N GLU A 184 -10.30 -93.48 28.32
CA GLU A 184 -10.81 -92.68 29.43
C GLU A 184 -9.73 -91.75 29.99
N TYR A 185 -8.51 -92.26 30.17
CA TYR A 185 -7.36 -91.45 30.57
C TYR A 185 -7.03 -90.35 29.54
N GLU A 186 -7.04 -90.68 28.25
CA GLU A 186 -6.78 -89.70 27.18
C GLU A 186 -7.85 -88.60 27.13
N ILE A 187 -9.13 -88.96 27.28
CA ILE A 187 -10.24 -88.01 27.37
C ILE A 187 -10.10 -87.12 28.61
N GLN A 188 -9.70 -87.67 29.76
CA GLN A 188 -9.45 -86.89 30.98
C GLN A 188 -8.32 -85.87 30.77
N MET A 189 -7.22 -86.29 30.14
CA MET A 189 -6.10 -85.39 29.81
C MET A 189 -6.52 -84.28 28.85
N GLN A 190 -7.27 -84.60 27.78
CA GLN A 190 -7.77 -83.60 26.84
C GLN A 190 -8.74 -82.62 27.50
N LYS A 191 -9.61 -83.09 28.40
CA LYS A 191 -10.52 -82.22 29.17
C LYS A 191 -9.74 -81.23 30.04
N ALA A 192 -8.73 -81.71 30.77
CA ALA A 192 -7.88 -80.85 31.60
C ALA A 192 -7.13 -79.80 30.75
N GLU A 193 -6.66 -80.20 29.56
CA GLU A 193 -5.98 -79.27 28.63
C GLU A 193 -6.94 -78.20 28.08
N ILE A 194 -8.17 -78.57 27.74
CA ILE A 194 -9.21 -77.63 27.30
C ILE A 194 -9.55 -76.64 28.43
N GLU A 195 -9.71 -77.12 29.66
CA GLU A 195 -10.02 -76.26 30.82
C GLU A 195 -8.90 -75.26 31.14
N ILE A 196 -7.63 -75.64 30.94
CA ILE A 196 -6.50 -74.70 31.03
C ILE A 196 -6.61 -73.64 29.93
N ARG A 197 -6.83 -74.05 28.66
CA ARG A 197 -6.97 -73.12 27.53
C ARG A 197 -8.17 -72.17 27.68
N GLU A 198 -9.29 -72.65 28.21
CA GLU A 198 -10.47 -71.83 28.48
C GLU A 198 -10.15 -70.75 29.54
N ARG A 199 -9.48 -71.12 30.64
CA ARG A 199 -9.03 -70.15 31.65
C ARG A 199 -8.07 -69.10 31.09
N GLU A 200 -7.08 -69.51 30.30
CA GLU A 200 -6.16 -68.59 29.64
C GLU A 200 -6.89 -67.62 28.68
N ASN A 201 -7.91 -68.11 27.97
CA ASN A 201 -8.71 -67.28 27.08
C ASN A 201 -9.61 -66.31 27.87
N ASP A 202 -10.20 -66.74 28.98
CA ASP A 202 -10.99 -65.88 29.85
C ASP A 202 -10.15 -64.76 30.48
N GLU A 203 -8.92 -65.06 30.90
CA GLU A 203 -7.96 -64.07 31.39
C GLU A 203 -7.58 -63.06 30.28
N LYS A 204 -7.32 -63.53 29.06
CA LYS A 204 -7.06 -62.66 27.89
C LYS A 204 -8.26 -61.77 27.58
N ILE A 205 -9.48 -62.32 27.59
CA ILE A 205 -10.71 -61.56 27.38
C ILE A 205 -10.90 -60.51 28.48
N CYS A 206 -10.60 -60.84 29.74
CA CYS A 206 -10.66 -59.91 30.86
C CYS A 206 -9.69 -58.74 30.66
N CYS A 207 -8.43 -59.02 30.29
CA CYS A 207 -7.44 -58.00 30.00
C CYS A 207 -7.84 -57.09 28.83
N ILE A 208 -8.42 -57.65 27.77
CA ILE A 208 -8.91 -56.88 26.62
C ILE A 208 -10.08 -55.98 27.02
N LYS A 209 -11.05 -56.50 27.79
CA LYS A 209 -12.18 -55.70 28.29
C LYS A 209 -11.72 -54.53 29.15
N GLN A 210 -10.78 -54.77 30.06
CA GLN A 210 -10.22 -53.72 30.90
C GLN A 210 -9.49 -52.66 30.08
N ARG A 211 -8.72 -53.07 29.06
CA ARG A 211 -8.06 -52.13 28.14
C ARG A 211 -9.05 -51.27 27.38
N LEU A 212 -10.10 -51.87 26.82
CA LEU A 212 -11.16 -51.15 26.11
C LEU A 212 -11.93 -50.18 27.02
N GLU A 213 -12.12 -50.53 28.29
CA GLU A 213 -12.75 -49.64 29.26
C GLU A 213 -11.89 -48.41 29.54
N ILE A 214 -10.58 -48.58 29.68
CA ILE A 214 -9.63 -47.47 29.84
C ILE A 214 -9.62 -46.59 28.59
N GLU A 215 -9.50 -47.19 27.40
CA GLU A 215 -9.49 -46.46 26.12
C GLU A 215 -10.80 -45.67 25.90
N ASN A 216 -11.96 -46.25 26.22
CA ASN A 216 -13.23 -45.54 26.14
C ASN A 216 -13.31 -44.36 27.12
N LYS A 217 -12.75 -44.48 28.33
CA LYS A 217 -12.68 -43.36 29.28
C LYS A 217 -11.78 -42.25 28.74
N GLU A 218 -10.62 -42.60 28.19
CA GLU A 218 -9.71 -41.62 27.57
C GLU A 218 -10.35 -40.90 26.38
N VAL A 219 -11.12 -41.62 25.54
CA VAL A 219 -11.85 -41.03 24.42
C VAL A 219 -12.93 -40.06 24.92
N GLU A 220 -13.69 -40.40 25.96
CA GLU A 220 -14.72 -39.51 26.50
C GLU A 220 -14.12 -38.29 27.23
N ASP A 221 -12.94 -38.43 27.85
CA ASP A 221 -12.18 -37.30 28.40
C ASP A 221 -11.72 -36.36 27.28
N LYS A 222 -11.10 -36.88 26.22
CA LYS A 222 -10.69 -36.08 25.04
C LYS A 222 -11.87 -35.41 24.36
N LYS A 223 -13.02 -36.08 24.26
CA LYS A 223 -14.24 -35.50 23.70
C LYS A 223 -14.75 -34.33 24.54
N ARG A 224 -14.71 -34.43 25.87
CA ARG A 224 -15.05 -33.32 26.78
C ARG A 224 -14.07 -32.15 26.67
N GLU A 225 -12.79 -32.43 26.43
CA GLU A 225 -11.77 -31.40 26.18
C GLU A 225 -12.04 -30.67 24.86
N VAL A 226 -12.25 -31.40 23.77
CA VAL A 226 -12.60 -30.82 22.46
C VAL A 226 -13.90 -30.00 22.52
N GLU A 227 -14.89 -30.44 23.31
CA GLU A 227 -16.13 -29.68 23.50
C GLU A 227 -15.87 -28.33 24.20
N LYS A 228 -14.99 -28.28 25.20
CA LYS A 228 -14.56 -27.03 25.84
C LYS A 228 -13.85 -26.13 24.85
N ASP A 229 -12.88 -26.65 24.11
CA ASP A 229 -12.14 -25.88 23.10
C ASP A 229 -13.08 -25.32 22.03
N THR A 230 -14.09 -26.10 21.62
CA THR A 230 -15.10 -25.65 20.65
C THR A 230 -15.92 -24.47 21.18
N ILE A 231 -16.29 -24.49 22.46
CA ILE A 231 -17.01 -23.38 23.12
C ILE A 231 -16.11 -22.14 23.22
N GLU A 232 -14.83 -22.29 23.57
CA GLU A 232 -13.88 -21.19 23.65
C GLU A 232 -13.61 -20.55 22.29
N VAL A 233 -13.44 -21.38 21.24
CA VAL A 233 -13.32 -20.91 19.85
C VAL A 233 -14.57 -20.17 19.40
N ALA A 234 -15.76 -20.65 19.75
CA ALA A 234 -17.01 -19.95 19.43
C ALA A 234 -17.10 -18.58 20.14
N ALA A 235 -16.66 -18.49 21.40
CA ALA A 235 -16.60 -17.23 22.14
C ALA A 235 -15.58 -16.26 21.55
N MET A 236 -14.40 -16.73 21.15
CA MET A 236 -13.39 -15.93 20.45
C MET A 236 -13.88 -15.42 19.10
N LYS A 237 -14.58 -16.27 18.32
CA LYS A 237 -15.18 -15.88 17.05
C LYS A 237 -16.22 -14.77 17.23
N LYS A 238 -17.07 -14.87 18.26
CA LYS A 238 -18.05 -13.83 18.58
C LYS A 238 -17.39 -12.50 18.94
N LYS A 239 -16.35 -12.53 19.79
CA LYS A 239 -15.59 -11.31 20.13
C LYS A 239 -14.93 -10.70 18.89
N LEU A 240 -14.39 -11.51 17.99
CA LEU A 240 -13.78 -11.04 16.75
C LEU A 240 -14.81 -10.38 15.82
N GLU A 241 -16.04 -10.91 15.78
CA GLU A 241 -17.15 -10.32 15.01
C GLU A 241 -17.60 -8.97 15.61
N GLU A 242 -17.67 -8.87 16.94
CA GLU A 242 -17.93 -7.60 17.65
C GLU A 242 -16.84 -6.56 17.38
N PHE A 243 -15.56 -6.95 17.47
CA PHE A 243 -14.44 -6.05 17.11
C PHE A 243 -14.47 -5.64 15.63
N SER A 244 -14.78 -6.57 14.72
CA SER A 244 -14.90 -6.26 13.29
C SER A 244 -16.04 -5.28 13.01
N SER A 245 -17.15 -5.37 13.76
CA SER A 245 -18.30 -4.47 13.61
C SER A 245 -17.96 -3.08 14.14
N SER A 246 -17.34 -3.00 15.31
CA SER A 246 -16.86 -1.73 15.89
C SER A 246 -15.84 -1.02 14.99
N LEU A 247 -14.91 -1.76 14.36
CA LEU A 247 -13.94 -1.18 13.42
C LEU A 247 -14.62 -0.65 12.15
N MET A 248 -15.68 -1.32 11.67
CA MET A 248 -16.45 -0.86 10.52
C MET A 248 -17.22 0.43 10.84
N GLU A 249 -17.79 0.54 12.05
CA GLU A 249 -18.43 1.77 12.54
C GLU A 249 -17.43 2.93 12.63
N GLU A 250 -16.26 2.71 13.24
CA GLU A 250 -15.19 3.73 13.33
C GLU A 250 -14.72 4.17 11.93
N ARG A 251 -14.59 3.24 10.99
CA ARG A 251 -14.24 3.55 9.61
C ARG A 251 -15.31 4.41 8.92
N GLU A 252 -16.59 4.17 9.19
CA GLU A 252 -17.69 4.97 8.65
C GLU A 252 -17.68 6.39 9.24
N GLU A 253 -17.44 6.53 10.54
CA GLU A 253 -17.29 7.83 11.21
C GLU A 253 -16.14 8.65 10.61
N LEU A 254 -14.97 8.03 10.40
CA LEU A 254 -13.82 8.68 9.77
C LEU A 254 -14.11 9.13 8.33
N GLU A 255 -14.88 8.35 7.55
CA GLU A 255 -15.25 8.76 6.18
C GLU A 255 -16.24 9.93 6.19
N ILE A 256 -17.13 10.01 7.18
CA ILE A 256 -18.00 11.16 7.41
C ILE A 256 -17.17 12.40 7.78
N GLU A 257 -16.18 12.27 8.68
CA GLU A 257 -15.28 13.37 9.04
C GLU A 257 -14.44 13.85 7.86
N ARG A 258 -13.89 12.92 7.08
CA ARG A 258 -13.15 13.23 5.85
C ARG A 258 -14.01 14.01 4.85
N SER A 259 -15.29 13.63 4.70
CA SER A 259 -16.24 14.35 3.84
C SER A 259 -16.51 15.76 4.34
N LYS A 260 -16.67 15.96 5.65
CA LYS A 260 -16.83 17.30 6.26
C LYS A 260 -15.56 18.17 6.08
N LEU A 261 -14.38 17.59 6.22
CA LEU A 261 -13.11 18.29 5.98
C LEU A 261 -12.96 18.72 4.52
N PHE A 262 -13.37 17.85 3.57
CA PHE A 262 -13.37 18.18 2.16
C PHE A 262 -14.33 19.35 1.84
N GLU A 263 -15.52 19.36 2.43
CA GLU A 263 -16.48 20.47 2.29
C GLU A 263 -15.93 21.79 2.86
N LYS A 264 -15.29 21.75 4.04
CA LYS A 264 -14.60 22.93 4.61
C LYS A 264 -13.46 23.43 3.71
N THR A 265 -12.70 22.52 3.12
CA THR A 265 -11.60 22.87 2.20
C THR A 265 -12.15 23.59 0.96
N LEU A 266 -13.25 23.09 0.39
CA LEU A 266 -13.94 23.75 -0.72
C LEU A 266 -14.47 25.14 -0.36
N GLU A 267 -14.94 25.35 0.87
CA GLU A 267 -15.39 26.68 1.31
C GLU A 267 -14.22 27.66 1.47
N ILE A 268 -13.09 27.19 2.01
CA ILE A 268 -11.85 27.98 2.08
C ILE A 268 -11.38 28.36 0.67
N ASP A 269 -11.39 27.42 -0.28
CA ASP A 269 -10.99 27.71 -1.67
C ASP A 269 -11.88 28.78 -2.31
N LYS A 270 -13.19 28.79 -2.02
CA LYS A 270 -14.10 29.86 -2.47
C LYS A 270 -13.76 31.21 -1.83
N GLU A 271 -13.43 31.23 -0.54
CA GLU A 271 -13.02 32.45 0.15
C GLU A 271 -11.69 33.00 -0.40
N ILE A 272 -10.70 32.13 -0.63
CA ILE A 272 -9.44 32.50 -1.27
C ILE A 272 -9.70 33.14 -2.64
N TRP A 273 -10.58 32.54 -3.45
CA TRP A 273 -10.91 33.08 -4.77
C TRP A 273 -11.60 34.44 -4.70
N LYS A 274 -12.48 34.66 -3.71
CA LYS A 274 -13.10 35.98 -3.45
C LYS A 274 -12.03 37.00 -3.07
N ILE A 275 -11.14 36.68 -2.13
CA ILE A 275 -10.07 37.58 -1.68
C ILE A 275 -9.14 37.95 -2.85
N GLU A 276 -8.75 36.98 -3.67
CA GLU A 276 -7.89 37.26 -4.83
C GLU A 276 -8.61 38.15 -5.85
N SER A 277 -9.92 37.96 -6.06
CA SER A 277 -10.70 38.85 -6.92
C SER A 277 -10.78 40.29 -6.39
N GLU A 278 -10.94 40.47 -5.08
CA GLU A 278 -10.96 41.78 -4.43
C GLU A 278 -9.60 42.47 -4.50
N LYS A 279 -8.52 41.69 -4.33
CA LYS A 279 -7.14 42.17 -4.46
C LYS A 279 -6.85 42.70 -5.87
N ILE A 280 -7.26 41.99 -6.92
CA ILE A 280 -7.12 42.46 -8.31
C ILE A 280 -7.86 43.81 -8.50
N ILE A 281 -9.09 43.95 -8.00
CA ILE A 281 -9.85 45.20 -8.08
C ILE A 281 -9.14 46.34 -7.32
N LEU A 282 -8.52 46.04 -6.18
CA LEU A 282 -7.76 47.04 -5.41
C LEU A 282 -6.47 47.45 -6.14
N GLU A 283 -5.76 46.52 -6.76
CA GLU A 283 -4.57 46.80 -7.58
C GLU A 283 -4.91 47.68 -8.78
N GLU A 284 -6.04 47.43 -9.46
CA GLU A 284 -6.56 48.30 -10.54
C GLU A 284 -6.87 49.71 -10.05
N LYS A 285 -7.55 49.84 -8.90
CA LYS A 285 -7.83 51.14 -8.27
C LYS A 285 -6.55 51.88 -7.89
N GLN A 286 -5.55 51.16 -7.39
CA GLN A 286 -4.25 51.73 -7.04
C GLN A 286 -3.51 52.23 -8.29
N ALA A 287 -3.53 51.47 -9.39
CA ALA A 287 -2.96 51.89 -10.67
C ALA A 287 -3.67 53.15 -11.21
N MET A 288 -5.00 53.21 -11.13
CA MET A 288 -5.77 54.39 -11.53
C MET A 288 -5.44 55.62 -10.67
N ASN A 289 -5.27 55.44 -9.36
CA ASN A 289 -4.89 56.52 -8.45
C ASN A 289 -3.48 57.04 -8.76
N ASN A 290 -2.52 56.15 -9.00
CA ASN A 290 -1.16 56.51 -9.42
C ASN A 290 -1.17 57.30 -10.74
N HIS A 291 -2.01 56.90 -11.71
CA HIS A 291 -2.16 57.63 -12.97
C HIS A 291 -2.74 59.04 -12.76
N LEU A 292 -3.78 59.17 -11.93
CA LEU A 292 -4.35 60.48 -11.57
C LEU A 292 -3.34 61.37 -10.86
N LYS A 293 -2.52 60.81 -9.96
CA LYS A 293 -1.46 61.53 -9.27
C LYS A 293 -0.41 62.05 -10.26
N ALA A 294 0.04 61.22 -11.20
CA ALA A 294 0.97 61.64 -12.24
C ALA A 294 0.40 62.78 -13.11
N LYS A 295 -0.90 62.72 -13.42
CA LYS A 295 -1.59 63.79 -14.17
C LYS A 295 -1.67 65.09 -13.36
N ILE A 296 -1.94 65.02 -12.07
CA ILE A 296 -1.91 66.20 -11.18
C ILE A 296 -0.50 66.80 -11.14
N ASP A 297 0.54 65.96 -11.04
CA ASP A 297 1.93 66.44 -11.06
C ASP A 297 2.28 67.13 -12.39
N GLU A 298 1.80 66.61 -13.52
CA GLU A 298 1.94 67.23 -14.85
C GLU A 298 1.22 68.58 -14.93
N GLU A 299 -0.04 68.66 -14.46
CA GLU A 299 -0.80 69.92 -14.41
C GLU A 299 -0.13 70.95 -13.48
N MET A 300 0.46 70.51 -12.36
CA MET A 300 1.23 71.37 -11.45
C MET A 300 2.48 71.94 -12.12
N ILE A 301 3.23 71.11 -12.86
CA ILE A 301 4.39 71.56 -13.65
C ILE A 301 3.93 72.59 -14.69
N GLN A 302 2.81 72.34 -15.38
CA GLN A 302 2.27 73.27 -16.37
C GLN A 302 1.88 74.62 -15.76
N ILE A 303 1.22 74.61 -14.60
CA ILE A 303 0.89 75.85 -13.87
C ILE A 303 2.16 76.61 -13.48
N GLU A 304 3.22 75.90 -13.09
CA GLU A 304 4.49 76.52 -12.72
C GLU A 304 5.22 77.14 -13.93
N THR A 305 5.16 76.49 -15.10
CA THR A 305 5.66 77.08 -16.36
C THR A 305 4.85 78.33 -16.76
N ASP A 306 3.52 78.27 -16.71
CA ASP A 306 2.66 79.41 -17.05
C ASP A 306 2.93 80.60 -16.11
N ARG A 307 3.15 80.32 -14.81
CA ARG A 307 3.53 81.33 -13.83
C ARG A 307 4.88 81.98 -14.16
N ALA A 308 5.88 81.20 -14.59
CA ALA A 308 7.17 81.71 -15.00
C ALA A 308 7.06 82.61 -16.25
N GLU A 309 6.25 82.21 -17.23
CA GLU A 309 5.97 83.01 -18.43
C GLU A 309 5.25 84.33 -18.10
N LEU A 310 4.24 84.28 -17.23
CA LEU A 310 3.55 85.48 -16.74
C LEU A 310 4.50 86.43 -16.01
N LEU A 311 5.40 85.90 -15.18
CA LEU A 311 6.44 86.72 -14.52
C LEU A 311 7.38 87.38 -15.53
N LYS A 312 7.80 86.64 -16.56
CA LYS A 312 8.64 87.19 -17.65
C LYS A 312 7.90 88.30 -18.41
N SER A 313 6.63 88.07 -18.76
CA SER A 313 5.78 89.09 -19.39
C SER A 313 5.60 90.33 -18.51
N LYS A 314 5.39 90.15 -17.20
CA LYS A 314 5.32 91.25 -16.23
C LYS A 314 6.61 92.07 -16.18
N ILE A 315 7.77 91.42 -16.16
CA ILE A 315 9.09 92.10 -16.18
C ILE A 315 9.24 92.91 -17.48
N ASN A 316 8.88 92.34 -18.63
CA ASN A 316 8.93 93.05 -19.91
C ASN A 316 8.04 94.30 -19.91
N LEU A 317 6.80 94.18 -19.45
CA LEU A 317 5.89 95.32 -19.32
C LEU A 317 6.43 96.40 -18.37
N GLN A 318 7.04 96.01 -17.24
CA GLN A 318 7.68 96.97 -16.34
C GLN A 318 8.86 97.69 -17.02
N SER A 319 9.67 96.97 -17.80
CA SER A 319 10.75 97.57 -18.58
C SER A 319 10.22 98.56 -19.62
N ASP A 320 9.11 98.25 -20.29
CA ASP A 320 8.52 99.14 -21.28
C ASP A 320 7.87 100.37 -20.63
N VAL A 321 7.28 100.22 -19.44
CA VAL A 321 6.83 101.37 -18.63
C VAL A 321 8.00 102.28 -18.28
N ILE A 322 9.15 101.73 -17.87
CA ILE A 322 10.35 102.51 -17.57
C ILE A 322 10.82 103.27 -18.82
N LYS A 323 10.94 102.61 -19.97
CA LYS A 323 11.29 103.26 -21.24
C LYS A 323 10.30 104.36 -21.61
N HIS A 324 9.00 104.13 -21.42
CA HIS A 324 7.98 105.13 -21.67
C HIS A 324 8.12 106.35 -20.74
N THR A 325 8.42 106.13 -19.46
CA THR A 325 8.68 107.23 -18.52
C THR A 325 9.93 108.02 -18.90
N GLU A 326 11.00 107.35 -19.34
CA GLU A 326 12.22 108.01 -19.84
C GLU A 326 11.92 108.85 -21.09
N LEU A 327 11.13 108.32 -22.04
CA LEU A 327 10.69 109.07 -23.20
C LEU A 327 9.84 110.29 -22.82
N LEU A 328 8.93 110.15 -21.86
CA LEU A 328 8.13 111.27 -21.35
C LEU A 328 9.01 112.33 -20.68
N THR A 329 10.01 111.94 -19.89
CA THR A 329 10.96 112.90 -19.30
C THR A 329 11.79 113.62 -20.35
N ASN A 330 12.20 112.91 -21.41
CA ASN A 330 12.93 113.51 -22.53
C ASN A 330 12.03 114.51 -23.28
N LEU A 331 10.79 114.13 -23.61
CA LEU A 331 9.83 115.04 -24.24
C LEU A 331 9.53 116.27 -23.38
N GLU A 332 9.41 116.12 -22.07
CA GLU A 332 9.22 117.26 -21.17
C GLU A 332 10.46 118.17 -21.15
N SER A 333 11.67 117.60 -21.19
CA SER A 333 12.91 118.38 -21.30
C SER A 333 13.02 119.13 -22.64
N GLU A 334 12.61 118.52 -23.75
CA GLU A 334 12.53 119.15 -25.07
C GLU A 334 11.46 120.25 -25.08
N ARG A 335 10.31 120.02 -24.43
CA ARG A 335 9.24 121.00 -24.29
C ARG A 335 9.69 122.21 -23.48
N ILE A 336 10.42 122.01 -22.38
CA ILE A 336 11.03 123.10 -21.60
C ILE A 336 12.00 123.87 -22.49
N SER A 337 12.89 123.18 -23.20
CA SER A 337 13.85 123.80 -24.12
C SER A 337 13.17 124.60 -25.23
N LEU A 338 12.06 124.09 -25.79
CA LEU A 338 11.25 124.80 -26.77
C LEU A 338 10.55 126.03 -26.16
N SER A 339 10.07 125.93 -24.92
CA SER A 339 9.47 127.06 -24.20
C SER A 339 10.50 128.17 -23.96
N GLU A 340 11.72 127.81 -23.53
CA GLU A 340 12.83 128.75 -23.37
C GLU A 340 13.20 129.42 -24.70
N LEU A 341 13.22 128.65 -25.80
CA LEU A 341 13.40 129.18 -27.16
C LEU A 341 12.27 130.14 -27.57
N GLN A 342 11.02 129.80 -27.27
CA GLN A 342 9.87 130.68 -27.55
C GLN A 342 9.93 131.97 -26.73
N GLU A 343 10.34 131.89 -25.47
CA GLU A 343 10.52 133.05 -24.60
C GLU A 343 11.67 133.93 -25.12
N SER A 344 12.81 133.34 -25.49
CA SER A 344 13.92 134.04 -26.15
C SER A 344 13.45 134.72 -27.45
N LEU A 345 12.69 134.02 -28.29
CA LEU A 345 12.11 134.59 -29.52
C LEU A 345 11.14 135.73 -29.22
N ALA A 346 10.34 135.63 -28.15
CA ALA A 346 9.43 136.70 -27.73
C ALA A 346 10.20 137.93 -27.26
N THR A 347 11.29 137.76 -26.51
CA THR A 347 12.19 138.85 -26.12
C THR A 347 12.85 139.49 -27.33
N GLU A 348 13.31 138.70 -28.30
CA GLU A 348 13.89 139.20 -29.55
C GLU A 348 12.85 139.98 -30.38
N LYS A 349 11.61 139.49 -30.49
CA LYS A 349 10.50 140.23 -31.11
C LYS A 349 10.19 141.53 -30.39
N PHE A 350 10.26 141.56 -29.06
CA PHE A 350 10.07 142.78 -28.27
C PHE A 350 11.18 143.79 -28.56
N ILE A 351 12.45 143.35 -28.57
CA ILE A 351 13.60 144.17 -28.94
C ILE A 351 13.44 144.72 -30.36
N LEU A 352 13.09 143.87 -31.33
CA LEU A 352 12.84 144.28 -32.72
C LEU A 352 11.66 145.26 -32.82
N SER A 353 10.61 145.10 -32.01
CA SER A 353 9.49 146.04 -31.96
C SER A 353 9.92 147.39 -31.37
N GLU A 354 10.79 147.39 -30.36
CA GLU A 354 11.35 148.61 -29.78
C GLU A 354 12.28 149.31 -30.79
N GLU A 355 13.11 148.55 -31.51
CA GLU A 355 13.93 149.06 -32.61
C GLU A 355 13.08 149.60 -33.76
N LYS A 356 11.99 148.92 -34.12
CA LYS A 356 11.02 149.41 -35.10
C LYS A 356 10.32 150.68 -34.65
N SER A 357 10.01 150.82 -33.36
CA SER A 357 9.48 152.07 -32.79
C SER A 357 10.52 153.19 -32.88
N LYS A 358 11.79 152.92 -32.54
CA LYS A 358 12.91 153.87 -32.71
C LYS A 358 13.13 154.23 -34.18
N LEU A 359 12.97 153.28 -35.09
CA LEU A 359 13.05 153.49 -36.53
C LEU A 359 11.90 154.37 -37.01
N ASN A 360 10.66 154.09 -36.62
CA ASN A 360 9.50 154.93 -36.93
C ASN A 360 9.69 156.36 -36.37
N GLN A 361 10.26 156.50 -35.18
CA GLN A 361 10.56 157.81 -34.60
C GLN A 361 11.64 158.57 -35.39
N LYS A 362 12.60 157.84 -35.98
CA LYS A 362 13.58 158.40 -36.92
C LYS A 362 12.95 158.74 -38.27
N GLU A 363 12.06 157.90 -38.80
CA GLU A 363 11.27 158.17 -40.01
C GLU A 363 10.35 159.38 -39.83
N GLU A 364 9.77 159.58 -38.65
CA GLU A 364 8.95 160.75 -38.33
C GLU A 364 9.80 162.02 -38.22
N ARG A 365 11.02 161.93 -37.66
CA ARG A 365 12.01 163.02 -37.73
C ARG A 365 12.42 163.32 -39.16
N ILE A 366 12.62 162.31 -40.01
CA ILE A 366 12.91 162.48 -41.43
C ILE A 366 11.71 163.12 -42.15
N SER A 367 10.48 162.69 -41.87
CA SER A 367 9.26 163.28 -42.42
C SER A 367 9.09 164.75 -42.00
N ASN A 368 9.47 165.12 -40.77
CA ASN A 368 9.51 166.52 -40.34
C ASN A 368 10.59 167.34 -41.06
N ILE A 369 11.77 166.75 -41.32
CA ILE A 369 12.84 167.40 -42.12
C ILE A 369 12.39 167.57 -43.57
N LEU A 370 11.69 166.58 -44.15
CA LEU A 370 11.15 166.65 -45.51
C LEU A 370 10.00 167.67 -45.61
N SER A 371 9.12 167.75 -44.60
CA SER A 371 8.08 168.79 -44.49
C SER A 371 8.66 170.21 -44.41
N GLN A 372 9.80 170.39 -43.72
CA GLN A 372 10.51 171.68 -43.66
C GLN A 372 11.21 172.04 -44.98
N LEU A 373 11.62 171.03 -45.76
CA LEU A 373 12.21 171.19 -47.09
C LEU A 373 11.15 171.45 -48.19
N ASP A 374 9.95 170.89 -48.05
CA ASP A 374 8.83 171.11 -48.98
C ASP A 374 8.17 172.50 -48.81
N GLU A 375 8.26 173.12 -47.62
CA GLU A 375 7.87 174.52 -47.41
C GLU A 375 8.86 175.52 -48.05
N GLU A 376 10.15 175.19 -48.18
CA GLU A 376 11.15 176.05 -48.84
C GLU A 376 11.20 175.88 -50.37
N LYS A 377 10.65 174.79 -50.94
CA LYS A 377 10.71 174.51 -52.38
C LYS A 377 9.51 174.97 -53.21
N HIS A 378 8.40 175.42 -52.59
CA HIS A 378 7.18 175.84 -53.30
C HIS A 378 7.06 177.34 -53.61
N LYS A 379 8.21 178.05 -53.72
CA LYS A 379 8.39 179.21 -54.61
C LYS A 379 9.41 178.78 -55.68
N ILE A 380 8.94 178.60 -56.92
CA ILE A 380 9.68 178.47 -58.21
C ILE A 380 9.42 177.13 -58.95
N LEU A 381 8.36 177.19 -59.77
CA LEU A 381 8.32 176.95 -61.23
C LEU A 381 8.23 175.51 -61.83
N LEU A 382 7.22 175.41 -62.71
CA LEU A 382 6.85 174.48 -63.78
C LEU A 382 7.98 173.68 -64.49
N ASP A 383 7.76 172.38 -64.75
CA ASP A 383 7.39 171.78 -66.06
C ASP A 383 7.46 170.23 -66.05
N GLN A 384 6.58 169.59 -66.84
CA GLN A 384 6.41 168.14 -67.17
C GLN A 384 7.56 167.56 -68.03
N PRO A 385 7.62 166.26 -68.51
CA PRO A 385 6.83 165.01 -68.30
C PRO A 385 7.68 163.67 -68.25
N LEU A 386 7.03 162.49 -68.37
CA LEU A 386 7.52 161.12 -68.79
C LEU A 386 8.31 160.31 -67.73
N SER A 387 8.25 158.98 -67.60
CA SER A 387 7.50 157.86 -68.21
C SER A 387 7.87 156.54 -67.50
N ILE A 388 6.88 155.66 -67.27
CA ILE A 388 6.88 154.21 -67.59
C ILE A 388 8.08 153.34 -67.13
N ILE A 389 7.84 152.36 -66.23
CA ILE A 389 8.06 150.91 -66.50
C ILE A 389 6.92 150.11 -65.85
N LYS A 390 6.17 149.44 -66.73
CA LYS A 390 5.17 148.41 -66.41
C LYS A 390 5.90 147.07 -66.21
N ASN A 391 5.30 146.25 -65.34
CA ASN A 391 5.07 144.82 -65.54
C ASN A 391 6.30 143.87 -65.46
N PRO A 392 6.09 142.54 -65.47
CA PRO A 392 4.99 141.71 -64.90
C PRO A 392 5.50 140.36 -64.33
N PHE A 393 4.56 139.43 -63.99
CA PHE A 393 4.61 137.99 -64.38
C PHE A 393 5.67 137.09 -63.68
N ILE A 394 5.51 135.79 -63.33
CA ILE A 394 4.69 134.61 -63.69
C ILE A 394 4.77 133.67 -62.45
N GLN A 395 3.70 133.13 -61.87
CA GLN A 395 2.93 131.91 -62.24
C GLN A 395 3.67 130.56 -62.11
N SER A 396 2.88 129.56 -61.66
CA SER A 396 2.91 128.12 -62.01
C SER A 396 3.82 127.12 -61.26
N ASN A 397 3.13 126.22 -60.53
CA ASN A 397 3.06 124.74 -60.69
C ASN A 397 4.26 123.79 -60.51
N SER A 398 3.84 122.56 -60.16
CA SER A 398 4.45 121.23 -60.36
C SER A 398 5.29 120.74 -59.17
N LEU A 399 4.82 119.72 -58.46
CA LEU A 399 4.91 118.27 -58.73
C LEU A 399 6.32 117.69 -58.49
N LEU A 400 6.32 116.63 -57.67
CA LEU A 400 7.30 115.55 -57.53
C LEU A 400 8.69 115.83 -56.91
N SER A 401 8.81 115.27 -55.70
CA SER A 401 9.78 114.21 -55.33
C SER A 401 11.23 114.55 -54.95
N ASN A 402 11.56 114.03 -53.75
CA ASN A 402 12.76 113.27 -53.37
C ASN A 402 13.97 113.96 -52.72
N SER A 403 14.36 113.32 -51.61
CA SER A 403 15.72 112.87 -51.23
C SER A 403 16.61 113.72 -50.33
N SER A 404 16.97 113.12 -49.19
CA SER A 404 18.32 112.93 -48.58
C SER A 404 18.04 112.58 -47.10
N ASP A 405 18.48 111.45 -46.53
CA ASP A 405 19.81 110.85 -46.45
C ASP A 405 19.65 109.32 -46.25
N ALA A 406 20.55 108.41 -46.63
CA ALA A 406 21.87 108.53 -47.24
C ALA A 406 22.28 107.14 -47.78
N LYS A 407 22.82 107.17 -49.01
CA LYS A 407 23.94 106.35 -49.51
C LYS A 407 23.70 104.84 -49.77
N ASP A 408 23.32 104.56 -51.00
CA ASP A 408 24.09 103.62 -51.85
C ASP A 408 25.25 104.40 -52.51
N PRO A 409 26.30 103.72 -53.00
CA PRO A 409 26.27 103.44 -54.43
C PRO A 409 26.86 102.08 -54.82
N THR A 410 26.12 101.38 -55.66
CA THR A 410 26.64 100.46 -56.68
C THR A 410 27.11 101.28 -57.88
N PHE A 411 28.27 101.00 -58.50
CA PHE A 411 28.49 101.19 -59.95
C PHE A 411 29.79 100.51 -60.48
N PHE A 412 29.58 99.61 -61.45
CA PHE A 412 30.30 99.38 -62.72
C PHE A 412 31.58 98.53 -62.89
N LEU A 413 31.48 97.77 -63.98
CA LEU A 413 32.40 96.83 -64.60
C LEU A 413 33.68 97.47 -65.20
N THR A 414 34.68 96.58 -65.35
CA THR A 414 35.68 96.44 -66.43
C THR A 414 36.97 97.25 -66.41
N LYS A 415 38.05 96.49 -66.14
CA LYS A 415 39.27 96.32 -66.96
C LYS A 415 40.28 97.50 -66.98
N ILE A 416 41.42 97.30 -66.32
CA ILE A 416 42.78 97.17 -66.90
C ILE A 416 43.81 97.26 -65.76
N GLU A 417 44.51 96.14 -65.58
CA GLU A 417 45.91 95.99 -65.16
C GLU A 417 46.55 97.10 -64.31
N SER A 418 46.65 96.83 -62.99
CA SER A 418 47.72 97.35 -62.15
C SER A 418 48.37 96.18 -61.37
N PRO A 419 49.70 96.11 -61.21
CA PRO A 419 50.37 95.05 -60.44
C PRO A 419 50.06 95.08 -58.93
N LYS A 420 49.31 96.08 -58.45
CA LYS A 420 48.98 96.27 -57.03
C LYS A 420 47.65 95.61 -56.63
N ASP A 421 46.74 95.38 -57.57
CA ASP A 421 45.47 94.68 -57.28
C ASP A 421 45.64 93.16 -57.15
N LYS A 422 46.75 92.60 -57.69
CA LYS A 422 47.15 91.23 -57.36
C LYS A 422 47.50 91.09 -55.88
N PHE A 423 48.11 92.09 -55.25
CA PHE A 423 48.43 92.03 -53.82
C PHE A 423 47.16 92.10 -52.96
N ILE A 424 46.20 92.98 -53.28
CA ILE A 424 44.92 93.07 -52.55
C ILE A 424 44.08 91.80 -52.77
N SER A 425 44.08 91.26 -53.99
CA SER A 425 43.37 90.00 -54.27
C SER A 425 44.06 88.79 -53.64
N ILE A 426 45.39 88.81 -53.45
CA ILE A 426 46.13 87.76 -52.72
C ILE A 426 45.86 87.89 -51.21
N GLU A 427 45.85 89.10 -50.64
CA GLU A 427 45.50 89.33 -49.23
C GLU A 427 44.06 88.90 -48.92
N MET A 428 43.09 89.23 -49.76
CA MET A 428 41.71 88.75 -49.59
C MET A 428 41.59 87.23 -49.72
N LEU A 429 42.34 86.61 -50.64
CA LEU A 429 42.37 85.15 -50.78
C LEU A 429 43.03 84.49 -49.57
N GLU A 430 44.08 85.10 -49.01
CA GLU A 430 44.76 84.63 -47.81
C GLU A 430 43.88 84.80 -46.56
N GLU A 431 43.15 85.91 -46.43
CA GLU A 431 42.16 86.12 -45.36
C GLU A 431 41.02 85.10 -45.46
N LEU A 432 40.50 84.85 -46.67
CA LEU A 432 39.45 83.86 -46.89
C LEU A 432 39.96 82.44 -46.63
N GLN A 433 41.22 82.14 -46.97
CA GLN A 433 41.87 80.87 -46.66
C GLN A 433 42.09 80.69 -45.15
N ASN A 434 42.46 81.75 -44.43
CA ASN A 434 42.58 81.76 -42.97
C ASN A 434 41.22 81.61 -42.28
N GLN A 435 40.17 82.23 -42.81
CA GLN A 435 38.79 82.04 -42.34
C GLN A 435 38.31 80.61 -42.58
N MET A 436 38.53 80.04 -43.78
CA MET A 436 38.20 78.64 -44.05
C MET A 436 38.96 77.70 -43.12
N PHE A 437 40.26 77.93 -42.89
CA PHE A 437 41.05 77.13 -41.96
C PHE A 437 40.50 77.21 -40.53
N SER A 438 40.16 78.42 -40.07
CA SER A 438 39.56 78.64 -38.75
C SER A 438 38.21 77.93 -38.60
N TYR A 439 37.35 77.99 -39.62
CA TYR A 439 36.07 77.27 -39.64
C TYR A 439 36.27 75.75 -39.68
N SER A 440 37.20 75.23 -40.49
CA SER A 440 37.54 73.80 -40.50
C SER A 440 38.02 73.34 -39.12
N GLN A 441 38.88 74.12 -38.47
CA GLN A 441 39.36 73.81 -37.11
C GLN A 441 38.23 73.89 -36.07
N GLU A 442 37.33 74.86 -36.18
CA GLU A 442 36.15 74.94 -35.31
C GLU A 442 35.21 73.75 -35.50
N VAL A 443 34.97 73.33 -36.75
CA VAL A 443 34.16 72.15 -37.07
C VAL A 443 34.80 70.88 -36.51
N GLU A 444 36.10 70.67 -36.70
CA GLU A 444 36.84 69.53 -36.14
C GLU A 444 36.76 69.51 -34.60
N ASN A 445 36.90 70.67 -33.96
CA ASN A 445 36.74 70.79 -32.50
C ASN A 445 35.32 70.46 -32.03
N ARG A 446 34.29 70.89 -32.78
CA ARG A 446 32.89 70.56 -32.49
C ARG A 446 32.60 69.07 -32.70
N GLU A 447 33.12 68.48 -33.76
CA GLU A 447 33.00 67.03 -34.02
C GLU A 447 33.65 66.23 -32.89
N LYS A 448 34.87 66.58 -32.47
CA LYS A 448 35.55 65.95 -31.35
C LYS A 448 34.78 66.12 -30.02
N ALA A 449 34.17 67.28 -29.78
CA ALA A 449 33.34 67.51 -28.61
C ALA A 449 32.05 66.67 -28.63
N LEU A 450 31.40 66.54 -29.79
CA LEU A 450 30.23 65.70 -29.98
C LEU A 450 30.56 64.21 -29.82
N GLU A 451 31.70 63.76 -30.35
CA GLU A 451 32.16 62.37 -30.21
C GLU A 451 32.44 62.03 -28.73
N ASN A 452 33.15 62.91 -28.00
CA ASN A 452 33.37 62.73 -26.56
C ASN A 452 32.04 62.69 -25.78
N ARG A 453 31.08 63.54 -26.13
CA ARG A 453 29.75 63.54 -25.51
C ARG A 453 28.99 62.24 -25.82
N SER A 454 29.06 61.76 -27.06
CA SER A 454 28.46 60.49 -27.48
C SER A 454 29.04 59.30 -26.70
N GLN A 455 30.37 59.22 -26.58
CA GLN A 455 31.04 58.18 -25.78
C GLN A 455 30.65 58.25 -24.30
N THR A 456 30.49 59.45 -23.75
CA THR A 456 30.06 59.63 -22.35
C THR A 456 28.62 59.19 -22.15
N LEU A 457 27.72 59.49 -23.10
CA LEU A 457 26.33 59.04 -23.06
C LEU A 457 26.21 57.52 -23.20
N SER A 458 26.97 56.91 -24.12
CA SER A 458 27.00 55.45 -24.28
C SER A 458 27.48 54.72 -23.02
N LYS A 459 28.50 55.27 -22.32
CA LYS A 459 28.92 54.74 -21.01
C LYS A 459 27.80 54.84 -19.96
N LYS A 460 27.12 55.98 -19.87
CA LYS A 460 25.99 56.18 -18.95
C LYS A 460 24.82 55.25 -19.25
N GLU A 461 24.51 55.02 -20.52
CA GLU A 461 23.46 54.10 -20.95
C GLU A 461 23.76 52.67 -20.50
N LYS A 462 25.00 52.22 -20.71
CA LYS A 462 25.46 50.91 -20.22
C LYS A 462 25.42 50.80 -18.70
N ASP A 463 25.79 51.85 -17.98
CA ASP A 463 25.70 51.88 -16.52
C ASP A 463 24.25 51.81 -16.03
N LEU A 464 23.31 52.47 -16.73
CA LEU A 464 21.87 52.40 -16.43
C LEU A 464 21.30 51.02 -16.74
N GLU A 465 21.71 50.39 -17.83
CA GLU A 465 21.30 49.02 -18.19
C GLU A 465 21.75 48.01 -17.13
N ASN A 466 23.00 48.11 -16.66
CA ASN A 466 23.49 47.28 -15.55
C ASN A 466 22.68 47.50 -14.27
N LYS A 467 22.38 48.76 -13.91
CA LYS A 467 21.54 49.07 -12.75
C LYS A 467 20.13 48.52 -12.89
N LEU A 468 19.55 48.53 -14.10
CA LEU A 468 18.24 47.95 -14.36
C LEU A 468 18.24 46.44 -14.12
N ILE A 469 19.27 45.74 -14.59
CA ILE A 469 19.46 44.30 -14.34
C ILE A 469 19.59 44.01 -12.84
N GLU A 470 20.36 44.81 -12.11
CA GLU A 470 20.50 44.69 -10.65
C GLU A 470 19.15 44.89 -9.93
N VAL A 471 18.36 45.89 -10.34
CA VAL A 471 17.01 46.13 -9.79
C VAL A 471 16.08 44.95 -10.08
N GLN A 472 16.07 44.40 -11.29
CA GLN A 472 15.27 43.22 -11.63
C GLN A 472 15.67 41.98 -10.81
N ALA A 473 16.98 41.82 -10.54
CA ALA A 473 17.48 40.76 -9.67
C ALA A 473 17.01 40.94 -8.22
N LEU A 474 17.01 42.18 -7.71
CA LEU A 474 16.49 42.52 -6.39
C LEU A 474 14.97 42.27 -6.30
N GLU A 475 14.19 42.66 -7.30
CA GLU A 475 12.75 42.39 -7.37
C GLU A 475 12.46 40.89 -7.34
N SER A 476 13.20 40.11 -8.12
CA SER A 476 13.09 38.65 -8.14
C SER A 476 13.45 38.03 -6.78
N SER A 477 14.47 38.56 -6.10
CA SER A 477 14.86 38.12 -4.76
C SER A 477 13.81 38.49 -3.71
N LEU A 478 13.21 39.68 -3.82
CA LEU A 478 12.19 40.16 -2.91
C LEU A 478 10.89 39.37 -3.08
N LEU A 479 10.51 39.04 -4.32
CA LEU A 479 9.36 38.17 -4.60
C LEU A 479 9.56 36.78 -4.01
N LYS A 480 10.76 36.19 -4.13
CA LYS A 480 11.10 34.93 -3.47
C LYS A 480 11.02 35.04 -1.94
N ALA A 481 11.56 36.10 -1.35
CA ALA A 481 11.49 36.32 0.09
C ALA A 481 10.05 36.47 0.58
N LYS A 482 9.19 37.16 -0.18
CA LYS A 482 7.76 37.28 0.08
C LYS A 482 7.07 35.92 0.05
N ASN A 483 7.30 35.12 -0.98
CA ASN A 483 6.69 33.78 -1.09
C ASN A 483 7.14 32.87 0.07
N ASN A 484 8.42 32.92 0.45
CA ASN A 484 8.92 32.17 1.61
C ASN A 484 8.26 32.64 2.92
N LEU A 485 8.03 33.95 3.07
CA LEU A 485 7.34 34.50 4.24
C LEU A 485 5.87 34.04 4.28
N GLU A 486 5.19 34.04 3.14
CA GLU A 486 3.82 33.54 3.01
C GLU A 486 3.73 32.03 3.31
N GLU A 487 4.69 31.22 2.85
CA GLU A 487 4.76 29.79 3.20
C GLU A 487 4.94 29.58 4.70
N VAL A 488 5.80 30.37 5.34
CA VAL A 488 5.99 30.32 6.79
C VAL A 488 4.72 30.76 7.52
N SER A 489 4.09 31.86 7.10
CA SER A 489 2.92 32.43 7.79
C SER A 489 1.66 31.58 7.62
N PHE A 490 1.42 31.02 6.44
CA PHE A 490 0.18 30.30 6.15
C PHE A 490 0.29 28.79 6.31
N SER A 491 1.49 28.20 6.18
CA SER A 491 1.67 26.74 6.33
C SER A 491 2.33 26.38 7.64
N THR A 492 3.47 26.99 7.96
CA THR A 492 4.34 26.49 9.03
C THR A 492 3.86 26.94 10.41
N ILE A 493 3.53 28.23 10.58
CA ILE A 493 3.06 28.77 11.86
C ILE A 493 1.77 28.08 12.33
N PRO A 494 0.71 27.92 11.51
CA PRO A 494 -0.51 27.24 11.96
C PRO A 494 -0.30 25.78 12.34
N LYS A 495 0.61 25.06 11.66
CA LYS A 495 0.99 23.70 12.04
C LYS A 495 1.67 23.67 13.39
N LEU A 496 2.61 24.60 13.64
CA LEU A 496 3.26 24.71 14.95
C LEU A 496 2.29 25.12 16.06
N GLU A 497 1.29 25.97 15.76
CA GLU A 497 0.25 26.34 16.71
C GLU A 497 -0.65 25.15 17.09
N THR A 498 -1.06 24.36 16.10
CA THR A 498 -1.86 23.13 16.34
C THR A 498 -1.05 22.08 17.09
N GLU A 499 0.22 21.86 16.76
CA GLU A 499 1.13 21.00 17.53
C GLU A 499 1.33 21.51 18.97
N SER A 500 1.49 22.82 19.16
CA SER A 500 1.60 23.43 20.49
C SER A 500 0.32 23.24 21.31
N GLN A 501 -0.86 23.39 20.70
CA GLN A 501 -2.14 23.12 21.37
C GLN A 501 -2.28 21.64 21.77
N ASN A 502 -1.86 20.71 20.91
CA ASN A 502 -1.85 19.29 21.22
C ASN A 502 -0.92 18.96 22.40
N ILE A 503 0.27 19.57 22.44
CA ILE A 503 1.19 19.41 23.58
C ILE A 503 0.57 19.95 24.87
N GLN A 504 -0.11 21.11 24.82
CA GLN A 504 -0.81 21.66 25.98
C GLN A 504 -1.92 20.72 26.49
N TYR A 505 -2.68 20.10 25.58
CA TYR A 505 -3.69 19.10 25.93
C TYR A 505 -3.08 17.88 26.61
N ILE A 506 -2.00 17.33 26.05
CA ILE A 506 -1.28 16.18 26.64
C ILE A 506 -0.73 16.54 28.03
N LEU A 507 -0.18 17.74 28.21
CA LEU A 507 0.30 18.20 29.51
C LEU A 507 -0.82 18.30 30.55
N ALA A 508 -2.00 18.79 30.16
CA ALA A 508 -3.15 18.86 31.05
C ALA A 508 -3.65 17.46 31.47
N ASP A 509 -3.71 16.51 30.54
CA ASP A 509 -4.09 15.13 30.83
C ASP A 509 -3.08 14.43 31.75
N LEU A 510 -1.77 14.60 31.49
CA LEU A 510 -0.71 14.08 32.36
C LEU A 510 -0.78 14.66 33.77
N GLN A 511 -1.10 15.96 33.92
CA GLN A 511 -1.31 16.58 35.23
C GLN A 511 -2.53 16.01 35.95
N ALA A 512 -3.63 15.78 35.23
CA ALA A 512 -4.82 15.13 35.79
C ALA A 512 -4.50 13.70 36.27
N LYS A 513 -3.81 12.90 35.45
CA LYS A 513 -3.38 11.54 35.84
C LYS A 513 -2.41 11.52 37.01
N LYS A 514 -1.49 12.47 37.08
CA LYS A 514 -0.62 12.63 38.26
C LYS A 514 -1.46 12.87 39.53
N SER A 515 -2.45 13.77 39.47
CA SER A 515 -3.31 14.06 40.63
C SER A 515 -4.15 12.85 41.07
N GLU A 516 -4.60 12.01 40.11
CA GLU A 516 -5.31 10.76 40.38
C GLU A 516 -4.41 9.75 41.12
N ILE A 517 -3.15 9.62 40.69
CA ILE A 517 -2.15 8.75 41.33
C ILE A 517 -1.81 9.27 42.73
N ASP A 518 -1.60 10.57 42.91
CA ASP A 518 -1.27 11.17 44.21
C ASP A 518 -2.42 10.96 45.22
N LEU A 519 -3.68 11.04 44.75
CA LEU A 519 -4.86 10.71 45.56
C LEU A 519 -4.89 9.23 45.94
N GLY A 520 -4.68 8.32 44.98
CA GLY A 520 -4.63 6.88 45.22
C GLY A 520 -3.52 6.47 46.19
N TYR A 521 -2.35 7.11 46.10
CA TYR A 521 -1.24 6.92 47.02
C TYR A 521 -1.60 7.35 48.44
N SER A 522 -2.24 8.51 48.59
CA SER A 522 -2.69 9.04 49.89
C SER A 522 -3.71 8.11 50.56
N GLN A 523 -4.68 7.59 49.80
CA GLN A 523 -5.66 6.62 50.29
C GLN A 523 -5.01 5.30 50.73
N LEU A 524 -3.99 4.84 50.00
CA LEU A 524 -3.26 3.63 50.36
C LEU A 524 -2.47 3.82 51.67
N GLN A 525 -1.79 4.96 51.84
CA GLN A 525 -1.09 5.29 53.08
C GLN A 525 -2.03 5.33 54.29
N GLU A 526 -3.22 5.92 54.14
CA GLU A 526 -4.23 5.96 55.20
C GLU A 526 -4.67 4.55 55.63
N ARG A 527 -4.95 3.67 54.65
CA ARG A 527 -5.29 2.26 54.93
C ARG A 527 -4.17 1.49 55.61
N ILE A 528 -2.91 1.74 55.23
CA ILE A 528 -1.75 1.13 55.89
C ILE A 528 -1.69 1.57 57.35
N LEU A 529 -1.88 2.86 57.63
CA LEU A 529 -1.89 3.38 59.00
C LEU A 529 -3.06 2.84 59.84
N GLU A 530 -4.25 2.70 59.25
CA GLU A 530 -5.41 2.04 59.91
C GLU A 530 -5.11 0.59 60.23
N PHE A 531 -4.52 -0.14 59.30
CA PHE A 531 -4.13 -1.53 59.48
C PHE A 531 -3.09 -1.68 60.59
N GLU A 532 -2.06 -0.83 60.62
CA GLU A 532 -1.04 -0.83 61.66
C GLU A 532 -1.61 -0.47 63.05
N LYS A 533 -2.55 0.47 63.12
CA LYS A 533 -3.28 0.77 64.37
C LYS A 533 -4.08 -0.44 64.85
N SER A 534 -4.76 -1.16 63.94
CA SER A 534 -5.54 -2.37 64.28
C SER A 534 -4.67 -3.54 64.76
N LYS A 535 -3.39 -3.53 64.41
CA LYS A 535 -2.44 -4.61 64.72
C LYS A 535 -1.89 -4.53 66.14
N ASN A 536 -1.92 -3.36 66.79
CA ASN A 536 -1.31 -3.18 68.12
C ASN A 536 -2.16 -3.69 69.31
N ASP A 537 -3.44 -4.06 69.12
CA ASP A 537 -4.34 -4.50 70.21
C ASP A 537 -4.56 -6.03 70.31
N SER A 538 -4.00 -6.84 69.40
CA SER A 538 -4.40 -8.26 69.25
C SER A 538 -3.22 -9.26 69.31
N PHE A 539 -2.11 -8.90 69.96
CA PHE A 539 -0.91 -9.74 69.95
C PHE A 539 -0.68 -10.62 71.18
N LYS A 540 -1.72 -11.28 71.74
CA LYS A 540 -1.51 -12.40 72.71
C LYS A 540 -2.59 -13.50 72.68
N SER A 541 -3.12 -13.88 71.51
CA SER A 541 -4.00 -15.06 71.41
C SER A 541 -3.27 -16.29 70.85
N PRO A 542 -3.37 -17.48 71.48
CA PRO A 542 -2.77 -18.73 70.98
C PRO A 542 -3.32 -19.17 69.62
N ASP A 543 -4.48 -18.66 69.20
CA ASP A 543 -5.00 -18.88 67.85
C ASP A 543 -4.23 -18.10 66.79
N VAL A 544 -3.64 -16.95 67.14
CA VAL A 544 -2.73 -16.19 66.25
C VAL A 544 -1.47 -17.00 65.98
N ASN A 545 -0.93 -17.72 66.97
CA ASN A 545 0.23 -18.59 66.78
C ASN A 545 -0.08 -19.80 65.89
N LYS A 546 -1.27 -20.41 66.01
CA LYS A 546 -1.71 -21.46 65.08
C LYS A 546 -1.95 -20.94 63.67
N LEU A 547 -2.47 -19.72 63.55
CA LEU A 547 -2.64 -19.04 62.27
C LEU A 547 -1.28 -18.73 61.64
N MET A 548 -0.32 -18.25 62.42
CA MET A 548 1.05 -17.97 62.01
C MET A 548 1.73 -19.23 61.46
N GLN A 549 1.64 -20.36 62.17
CA GLN A 549 2.17 -21.65 61.67
C GLN A 549 1.48 -22.12 60.38
N LYS A 550 0.17 -21.86 60.21
CA LYS A 550 -0.53 -22.14 58.95
C LYS A 550 -0.07 -21.22 57.82
N ILE A 551 0.17 -19.95 58.12
CA ILE A 551 0.71 -18.96 57.17
C ILE A 551 2.12 -19.37 56.76
N ASP A 552 3.00 -19.72 57.69
CA ASP A 552 4.36 -20.18 57.39
C ASP A 552 4.37 -21.43 56.51
N LYS A 553 3.47 -22.39 56.77
CA LYS A 553 3.30 -23.57 55.90
C LYS A 553 2.82 -23.20 54.51
N LYS A 554 1.90 -22.23 54.38
CA LYS A 554 1.44 -21.73 53.09
C LYS A 554 2.54 -20.96 52.36
N ASN A 555 3.31 -20.13 53.06
CA ASN A 555 4.44 -19.39 52.51
C ASN A 555 5.52 -20.32 51.98
N LYS A 556 5.87 -21.39 52.72
CA LYS A 556 6.80 -22.42 52.21
C LYS A 556 6.28 -23.10 50.95
N LYS A 557 4.98 -23.40 50.86
CA LYS A 557 4.37 -23.95 49.65
C LYS A 557 4.34 -22.96 48.48
N LEU A 558 4.12 -21.67 48.77
CA LEU A 558 4.18 -20.61 47.77
C LEU A 558 5.59 -20.46 47.25
N GLN A 559 6.58 -20.42 48.13
CA GLN A 559 8.00 -20.37 47.77
C GLN A 559 8.41 -21.56 46.89
N GLN A 560 7.99 -22.78 47.24
CA GLN A 560 8.23 -23.96 46.38
C GLN A 560 7.59 -23.82 45.00
N ARG A 561 6.38 -23.24 44.92
CA ARG A 561 5.72 -22.97 43.64
C ARG A 561 6.43 -21.88 42.85
N GLU A 562 6.91 -20.83 43.50
CA GLU A 562 7.70 -19.76 42.88
C GLU A 562 9.01 -20.32 42.32
N GLU A 563 9.70 -21.18 43.07
CA GLU A 563 10.90 -21.89 42.61
C GLU A 563 10.60 -22.80 41.42
N SER A 564 9.50 -23.57 41.45
CA SER A 564 9.07 -24.38 40.30
C SER A 564 8.70 -23.52 39.09
N LEU A 565 8.00 -22.40 39.29
CA LEU A 565 7.64 -21.47 38.20
C LEU A 565 8.89 -20.83 37.59
N ALA A 566 9.87 -20.44 38.41
CA ALA A 566 11.15 -19.92 37.93
C ALA A 566 11.92 -20.97 37.11
N GLN A 567 11.88 -22.25 37.51
CA GLN A 567 12.46 -23.35 36.72
C GLN A 567 11.75 -23.53 35.38
N PHE A 568 10.41 -23.49 35.37
CA PHE A 568 9.63 -23.57 34.13
C PHE A 568 9.88 -22.36 33.22
N GLU A 569 9.98 -21.16 33.78
CA GLU A 569 10.30 -19.95 33.03
C GLU A 569 11.70 -20.03 32.40
N ALA A 570 12.69 -20.53 33.14
CA ALA A 570 14.03 -20.77 32.62
C ALA A 570 14.04 -21.81 31.48
N GLN A 571 13.29 -22.91 31.62
CA GLN A 571 13.14 -23.92 30.55
C GLN A 571 12.45 -23.33 29.32
N LEU A 572 11.37 -22.58 29.51
CA LEU A 572 10.65 -21.92 28.42
C LEU A 572 11.53 -20.89 27.71
N GLN A 573 12.35 -20.15 28.45
CA GLN A 573 13.30 -19.21 27.87
C GLN A 573 14.39 -19.94 27.08
N GLN A 574 14.91 -21.05 27.61
CA GLN A 574 15.84 -21.90 26.88
C GLN A 574 15.23 -22.43 25.57
N GLU A 575 14.01 -22.97 25.60
CA GLU A 575 13.31 -23.44 24.39
C GLU A 575 13.05 -22.31 23.39
N LYS A 576 12.74 -21.09 23.86
CA LYS A 576 12.60 -19.91 23.00
C LYS A 576 13.92 -19.57 22.30
N ASP A 577 15.03 -19.59 23.03
CA ASP A 577 16.35 -19.30 22.50
C ASP A 577 16.80 -20.37 21.49
N GLU A 578 16.52 -21.65 21.76
CA GLU A 578 16.77 -22.77 20.84
C GLU A 578 15.91 -22.67 19.57
N ASN A 579 14.62 -22.36 19.70
CA ASN A 579 13.71 -22.14 18.57
C ASN A 579 14.14 -20.92 17.73
N LEU A 580 14.57 -19.84 18.37
CA LEU A 580 15.11 -18.67 17.68
C LEU A 580 16.39 -19.01 16.92
N ALA A 581 17.30 -19.77 17.54
CA ALA A 581 18.50 -20.26 16.87
C ALA A 581 18.17 -21.14 15.65
N HIS A 582 17.18 -22.01 15.77
CA HIS A 582 16.71 -22.84 14.66
C HIS A 582 16.08 -22.01 13.53
N ALA A 583 15.25 -21.01 13.85
CA ALA A 583 14.66 -20.10 12.87
C ALA A 583 15.73 -19.29 12.13
N LEU A 584 16.74 -18.77 12.84
CA LEU A 584 17.87 -18.07 12.23
C LEU A 584 18.72 -18.97 11.35
N PHE A 585 18.89 -20.24 11.74
CA PHE A 585 19.57 -21.24 10.90
C PHE A 585 18.80 -21.48 9.59
N LEU A 586 17.49 -21.70 9.67
CA LEU A 586 16.64 -21.90 8.48
C LEU A 586 16.64 -20.67 7.57
N GLN A 587 16.60 -19.45 8.14
CA GLN A 587 16.69 -18.22 7.37
C GLN A 587 18.03 -18.09 6.61
N ARG A 588 19.14 -18.46 7.26
CA ARG A 588 20.46 -18.49 6.61
C ARG A 588 20.51 -19.54 5.50
N ALA A 589 20.03 -20.76 5.78
CA ALA A 589 19.98 -21.83 4.79
C ALA A 589 19.13 -21.46 3.57
N GLN A 590 17.98 -20.79 3.76
CA GLN A 590 17.16 -20.28 2.67
C GLN A 590 17.92 -19.24 1.84
N LYS A 591 18.58 -18.27 2.49
CA LYS A 591 19.37 -17.25 1.78
C LYS A 591 20.52 -17.87 0.97
N ASP A 592 21.21 -18.85 1.54
CA ASP A 592 22.30 -19.56 0.86
C ASP A 592 21.75 -20.35 -0.36
N PHE A 593 20.59 -20.98 -0.21
CA PHE A 593 19.90 -21.65 -1.32
C PHE A 593 19.47 -20.68 -2.43
N GLU A 594 18.94 -19.50 -2.08
CA GLU A 594 18.57 -18.46 -3.07
C GLU A 594 19.81 -17.92 -3.81
N LEU A 595 20.93 -17.74 -3.11
CA LEU A 595 22.20 -17.36 -3.72
C LEU A 595 22.73 -18.44 -4.67
N GLU A 596 22.69 -19.71 -4.27
CA GLU A 596 23.10 -20.81 -5.15
C GLU A 596 22.17 -20.94 -6.36
N TYR A 597 20.85 -20.81 -6.16
CA TYR A 597 19.86 -20.84 -7.24
C TYR A 597 20.10 -19.73 -8.26
N THR A 598 20.33 -18.50 -7.82
CA THR A 598 20.61 -17.37 -8.72
C THR A 598 21.93 -17.55 -9.47
N GLN A 599 22.98 -18.09 -8.83
CA GLN A 599 24.23 -18.45 -9.49
C GLN A 599 24.01 -19.52 -10.57
N LYS A 600 23.27 -20.59 -10.25
CA LYS A 600 22.95 -21.65 -11.21
C LYS A 600 22.11 -21.14 -12.37
N GLN A 601 21.16 -20.24 -12.12
CA GLN A 601 20.38 -19.61 -13.17
C GLN A 601 21.25 -18.76 -14.11
N ALA A 602 22.24 -18.04 -13.56
CA ALA A 602 23.21 -17.28 -14.36
C ALA A 602 24.11 -18.19 -15.20
N GLU A 603 24.59 -19.32 -14.63
CA GLU A 603 25.34 -20.35 -15.36
C GLU A 603 24.53 -20.92 -16.53
N ILE A 604 23.26 -21.25 -16.29
CA ILE A 604 22.33 -21.75 -17.33
C ILE A 604 22.17 -20.70 -18.43
N GLN A 605 21.91 -19.43 -18.10
CA GLN A 605 21.77 -18.37 -19.11
C GLN A 605 23.04 -18.18 -19.93
N LEU A 606 24.22 -18.29 -19.32
CA LEU A 606 25.49 -18.22 -20.02
C LEU A 606 25.67 -19.41 -20.96
N ALA A 607 25.33 -20.62 -20.52
CA ALA A 607 25.35 -21.82 -21.34
C ALA A 607 24.37 -21.73 -22.52
N THR A 608 23.15 -21.24 -22.29
CA THR A 608 22.14 -20.99 -23.35
C THR A 608 22.67 -20.01 -24.39
N LYS A 609 23.22 -18.86 -23.98
CA LYS A 609 23.84 -17.90 -24.90
C LYS A 609 25.00 -18.49 -25.69
N LYS A 610 25.78 -19.39 -25.08
CA LYS A 610 26.88 -20.09 -25.77
C LYS A 610 26.32 -21.07 -26.81
N LEU A 611 25.24 -21.76 -26.50
CA LEU A 611 24.54 -22.68 -27.41
C LEU A 611 23.92 -21.92 -28.58
N GLU A 612 23.24 -20.80 -28.33
CA GLU A 612 22.69 -19.91 -29.38
C GLU A 612 23.78 -19.44 -30.36
N ARG A 613 24.97 -19.06 -29.86
CA ARG A 613 26.12 -18.70 -30.71
C ARG A 613 26.63 -19.86 -31.55
N LEU A 614 26.65 -21.08 -30.99
CA LEU A 614 27.06 -22.27 -31.73
C LEU A 614 26.02 -22.64 -32.80
N GLN A 615 24.74 -22.50 -32.47
CA GLN A 615 23.64 -22.70 -33.41
C GLN A 615 23.71 -21.70 -34.57
N ALA A 616 23.89 -20.41 -34.29
CA ALA A 616 24.06 -19.39 -35.34
C ALA A 616 25.24 -19.70 -36.27
N LYS A 617 26.39 -20.14 -35.72
CA LYS A 617 27.54 -20.59 -36.53
C LYS A 617 27.22 -21.81 -37.39
N LEU A 618 26.45 -22.75 -36.86
CA LEU A 618 26.02 -23.93 -37.62
C LEU A 618 25.10 -23.53 -38.76
N ASP A 619 24.14 -22.65 -38.52
CA ASP A 619 23.22 -22.12 -39.52
C ASP A 619 23.97 -21.35 -40.63
N ASP A 620 24.98 -20.56 -40.29
CA ASP A 620 25.87 -19.89 -41.25
C ASP A 620 26.63 -20.91 -42.12
N ILE A 621 27.15 -21.99 -41.52
CA ILE A 621 27.84 -23.07 -42.25
C ILE A 621 26.86 -23.81 -43.17
N ILE A 622 25.65 -24.13 -42.71
CA ILE A 622 24.61 -24.76 -43.53
C ILE A 622 24.24 -23.87 -44.72
N SER A 623 24.06 -22.56 -44.48
CA SER A 623 23.80 -21.59 -45.54
C SER A 623 24.93 -21.53 -46.59
N LEU A 624 26.18 -21.59 -46.12
CA LEU A 624 27.36 -21.65 -46.99
C LEU A 624 27.39 -22.95 -47.82
N ILE A 625 27.12 -24.10 -47.19
CA ILE A 625 27.04 -25.41 -47.87
C ILE A 625 25.96 -25.35 -48.95
N ASN A 626 24.74 -24.91 -48.61
CA ASN A 626 23.64 -24.77 -49.58
C ASN A 626 24.02 -23.86 -50.75
N THR A 627 24.72 -22.76 -50.47
CA THR A 627 25.23 -21.85 -51.52
C THR A 627 26.23 -22.55 -52.43
N LYS A 628 27.14 -23.36 -51.87
CA LYS A 628 28.12 -24.15 -52.63
C LYS A 628 27.48 -25.29 -53.42
N GLU A 629 26.50 -25.99 -52.85
CA GLU A 629 25.71 -27.00 -53.54
C GLU A 629 24.98 -26.41 -54.74
N ASN A 630 24.34 -25.25 -54.57
CA ASN A 630 23.70 -24.52 -55.68
C ASN A 630 24.71 -24.11 -56.76
N GLN A 631 25.91 -23.63 -56.38
CA GLN A 631 26.98 -23.34 -57.34
C GLN A 631 27.40 -24.59 -58.12
N LEU A 632 27.55 -25.73 -57.46
CA LEU A 632 27.88 -27.01 -58.10
C LEU A 632 26.76 -27.49 -59.03
N LEU A 633 25.50 -27.35 -58.64
CA LEU A 633 24.35 -27.67 -59.49
C LEU A 633 24.30 -26.79 -60.74
N ASN A 634 24.62 -25.50 -60.61
CA ASN A 634 24.73 -24.58 -61.74
C ASN A 634 25.89 -24.96 -62.67
N LEU A 635 27.08 -25.27 -62.13
CA LEU A 635 28.22 -25.77 -62.91
C LEU A 635 27.91 -27.07 -63.64
N LYS A 636 27.26 -28.03 -62.95
CA LYS A 636 26.79 -29.28 -63.55
C LYS A 636 25.83 -29.01 -64.71
N SER A 637 24.89 -28.08 -64.55
CA SER A 637 23.96 -27.68 -65.60
C SER A 637 24.70 -27.05 -66.79
N HIS A 638 25.70 -26.19 -66.54
CA HIS A 638 26.56 -25.63 -67.59
C HIS A 638 27.36 -26.70 -68.34
N LEU A 639 27.97 -27.67 -67.64
CA LEU A 639 28.69 -28.78 -68.26
C LEU A 639 27.78 -29.66 -69.12
N ILE A 640 26.54 -29.91 -68.69
CA ILE A 640 25.56 -30.64 -69.49
C ILE A 640 25.22 -29.85 -70.77
N GLN A 641 25.01 -28.54 -70.66
CA GLN A 641 24.78 -27.67 -71.82
C GLN A 641 25.99 -27.66 -72.77
N GLU A 642 27.22 -27.57 -72.25
CA GLU A 642 28.44 -27.58 -73.06
C GLU A 642 28.67 -28.94 -73.74
N LYS A 643 28.40 -30.04 -73.04
CA LYS A 643 28.40 -31.39 -73.61
C LYS A 643 27.38 -31.55 -74.73
N SER A 644 26.22 -30.90 -74.63
CA SER A 644 25.23 -30.90 -75.73
C SER A 644 25.62 -30.02 -76.93
N LYS A 645 26.57 -29.09 -76.75
CA LYS A 645 27.12 -28.23 -77.81
C LYS A 645 28.35 -28.83 -78.49
N LEU A 646 29.06 -29.75 -77.86
CA LEU A 646 30.14 -30.50 -78.49
C LEU A 646 29.56 -31.36 -79.63
N PRO A 647 29.97 -31.14 -80.89
CA PRO A 647 29.48 -31.93 -82.01
C PRO A 647 29.74 -33.40 -81.69
N SER A 648 28.71 -34.23 -81.85
CA SER A 648 28.83 -35.68 -81.76
C SER A 648 30.00 -36.09 -82.65
N LEU A 649 31.14 -36.38 -82.02
CA LEU A 649 32.26 -37.04 -82.67
C LEU A 649 31.66 -38.35 -83.16
N ASP A 650 31.37 -38.39 -84.46
CA ASP A 650 30.98 -39.57 -85.20
C ASP A 650 32.08 -40.61 -85.00
N TYR A 651 31.92 -41.41 -83.95
CA TYR A 651 32.69 -42.63 -83.70
C TYR A 651 32.41 -43.70 -84.77
N ASN A 652 31.66 -43.37 -85.82
CA ASN A 652 31.52 -44.15 -87.04
C ASN A 652 32.59 -43.86 -88.10
N ASN A 653 33.54 -42.94 -87.87
CA ASN A 653 34.63 -42.64 -88.82
C ASN A 653 36.04 -43.10 -88.40
N ILE A 654 36.22 -43.81 -87.27
CA ILE A 654 37.54 -44.34 -86.83
C ILE A 654 37.49 -45.87 -86.60
N LYS A 655 36.78 -46.59 -87.48
CA LYS A 655 36.91 -48.05 -87.60
C LYS A 655 37.21 -48.57 -89.01
N ASN A 656 37.42 -47.68 -89.99
CA ASN A 656 37.71 -48.06 -91.38
C ASN A 656 39.04 -47.50 -91.96
N SER A 657 40.01 -47.07 -91.15
CA SER A 657 41.31 -46.61 -91.69
C SER A 657 42.57 -46.89 -90.84
N ALA A 658 42.67 -48.09 -90.26
CA ALA A 658 43.93 -48.75 -89.86
C ALA A 658 43.54 -50.21 -89.55
N ASN A 659 43.70 -51.19 -90.43
CA ASN A 659 44.95 -51.71 -91.02
C ASN A 659 46.07 -51.90 -90.01
#